data_AF-A0A2D9XQP0-F1
#
_entry.id   AF-A0A2D9XQP0-F1
#
_cell.length_a   1.000
_cell.length_b   1.000
_cell.length_c   1.000
_cell.angle_alpha   90.00
_cell.angle_beta   90.00
_cell.angle_gamma   90.00
#
_symmetry.space_group_name_H-M   'P 1'
#
loop_
_entity.id
_entity.type
_entity.pdbx_description
1 polymer ?
#
loop_
_entity_poly.entity_id
_entity_poly.type
_entity_poly.pdbx_seq_one_letter_code
_entity_poly.pdbx_strand_id
1 'polypeptide(L)'
;MSNKDQKPFTPPLVDLEDIHIAEWSDPVFREAIDMGLLFIASYDTETTDLNKRFAEITEFGGGIFDIAGNKLHDVDAKGRVSPYTVISPYAWIIQRMKAEGLDKGDNRYLFAGKMMQFFRQASNLDEAPFKQDFLDKCRIVYNLETEDGEPADISHYSYPVRDENGEIDWDRVHIDPKLKRFHYKDDNGRWHKRDIRAMDAGYNNINADDHWLWTALHMAGADNIFVTHLTSLGKYRMDVLRAVESAVIAGAKGLNGIKPGLKKNPQTGEEYYSFSQGDILEANTHIASEVRGVLEGITLPDGSYPDLTQLHGARVDALALFGIIRYMWKNEPDIMKQMIRNMDWKKVAEKLERKDAAFGTPIKTYIDKSFPRSEGKMVSLIGTDQIRNRPKVALVFNLSHDPRQFKRWGKTLKEFTASDWADLIKSAEGNPEGFVKVIQLHKSPRLFDAELGYKNGFNMGLTRTELAARHTFLDDNSLKEVAMAGLRLARPQLHGPERLVLPQLEEELFGAFNTLEVFDPEAGEDRQVHLFLNASEKKAMDSRNHALKIRSFWLSAMKPDEDVLLNDTPEEEYDLARKFADRLEDIDKKLDRENGPYLPPYHHICDRESAFLYKIELMFTMRQHLMNNDILDVGHNFWFEDKDGIRYSDDDVRSWSQKEIDEAYNSGNLNVRHEVTNTTIGIIDRMIEDLGFGQHLGQEVQAQLDAFKVLRREGKPNHSGNDSRWYTRQQAYRDLNKIRNNELMEEDLRALEEFAPGAADKFLNSHTDALSLLAEYEHDYLAKLPTEALSPSQKVRVNINPMDDYEIPQIEYEFAMNKAEILTVPDRYVEDPVLDPVTQRPLWILPLDESFNKKALNKGAPLVLKAENTGKTYHIAQAKLVERPERNGIYGDFYEAVQTRYADSAMKLPPKTKCIAVVGDGPYAVHHSRLPNETAQSLKLEKQQFEGVIAPQLASYRNKPQGVFLHDDGLSLKEGSVRLQEKEAKDGEMTGWEVETEVTSVKLVSLSDVEKMSEKEIKSFGFNTKEEAIDKLSTSFSKMNKDPRDKSNKLWAVKFGKIDAQDPHKGIFYYNPRAEINAAELVDFDHIASLMEQGSSPKDAFLISRGLCKAPSKRKTTQPSPT
;
A
#
# COMPACT_ATOMS: atom_id res chain seq x y z
N MET A 1 -31.93 -58.89 -34.47
CA MET A 1 -31.40 -58.75 -33.10
C MET A 1 -30.31 -59.79 -32.93
N SER A 2 -29.06 -59.38 -33.03
CA SER A 2 -27.87 -60.24 -32.92
C SER A 2 -27.02 -59.63 -31.81
N ASN A 3 -27.02 -60.25 -30.63
CA ASN A 3 -25.96 -60.08 -29.64
C ASN A 3 -24.65 -60.50 -30.33
N LYS A 4 -23.77 -59.55 -30.63
CA LYS A 4 -22.37 -59.82 -30.96
C LYS A 4 -21.53 -59.21 -29.86
N ASP A 5 -20.68 -60.06 -29.32
CA ASP A 5 -19.76 -59.78 -28.22
C ASP A 5 -18.93 -58.53 -28.49
N GLN A 6 -19.11 -57.53 -27.64
CA GLN A 6 -18.21 -56.38 -27.52
C GLN A 6 -16.88 -56.92 -27.01
N LYS A 7 -15.79 -56.73 -27.75
CA LYS A 7 -14.44 -57.00 -27.25
C LYS A 7 -13.91 -55.77 -26.52
N PRO A 8 -13.31 -55.91 -25.32
CA PRO A 8 -12.62 -54.82 -24.68
C PRO A 8 -11.37 -54.44 -25.49
N PHE A 9 -11.22 -53.15 -25.79
CA PHE A 9 -10.00 -52.58 -26.35
C PHE A 9 -8.83 -52.87 -25.40
N THR A 10 -7.73 -53.41 -25.91
CA THR A 10 -6.53 -53.65 -25.11
C THR A 10 -5.66 -52.39 -25.18
N PRO A 11 -5.51 -51.63 -24.08
CA PRO A 11 -4.75 -50.39 -24.12
C PRO A 11 -3.27 -50.67 -24.43
N PRO A 12 -2.58 -49.74 -25.12
CA PRO A 12 -1.12 -49.81 -25.27
C PRO A 12 -0.45 -49.88 -23.89
N LEU A 13 0.63 -50.67 -23.79
CA LEU A 13 1.46 -50.74 -22.59
C LEU A 13 2.16 -49.39 -22.39
N VAL A 14 1.95 -48.77 -21.23
CA VAL A 14 2.73 -47.61 -20.77
C VAL A 14 4.10 -48.12 -20.32
N ASP A 15 5.18 -47.49 -20.79
CA ASP A 15 6.53 -47.79 -20.30
C ASP A 15 6.71 -47.11 -18.93
N LEU A 16 7.10 -47.91 -17.94
CA LEU A 16 7.13 -47.53 -16.52
C LEU A 16 8.52 -47.71 -15.90
N GLU A 17 9.54 -48.12 -16.67
CA GLU A 17 10.85 -48.48 -16.13
C GLU A 17 11.59 -47.30 -15.47
N ASP A 18 11.29 -46.05 -15.88
CA ASP A 18 11.99 -44.83 -15.44
C ASP A 18 11.09 -43.76 -14.79
N ILE A 19 9.88 -44.10 -14.33
CA ILE A 19 8.97 -43.14 -13.68
C ILE A 19 8.79 -43.38 -12.17
N HIS A 20 8.73 -42.29 -11.41
CA HIS A 20 8.28 -42.35 -10.02
C HIS A 20 6.75 -42.50 -9.98
N ILE A 21 6.27 -43.48 -9.22
CA ILE A 21 4.84 -43.74 -9.02
C ILE A 21 4.52 -43.50 -7.55
N ALA A 22 3.50 -42.68 -7.28
CA ALA A 22 3.05 -42.40 -5.93
C ALA A 22 2.39 -43.64 -5.28
N GLU A 23 2.56 -43.79 -3.97
CA GLU A 23 1.92 -44.86 -3.19
C GLU A 23 0.64 -44.34 -2.54
N TRP A 24 -0.47 -45.06 -2.69
CA TRP A 24 -1.74 -44.68 -2.03
C TRP A 24 -1.65 -44.76 -0.50
N SER A 25 -0.78 -45.63 0.01
CA SER A 25 -0.49 -45.76 1.45
C SER A 25 0.10 -44.47 2.04
N ASP A 26 0.80 -43.64 1.23
CA ASP A 26 1.39 -42.37 1.66
C ASP A 26 0.28 -41.39 2.12
N PRO A 27 0.25 -41.04 3.42
CA PRO A 27 -0.79 -40.18 3.98
C PRO A 27 -0.73 -38.74 3.46
N VAL A 28 0.42 -38.28 2.98
CA VAL A 28 0.62 -36.93 2.48
C VAL A 28 0.24 -36.85 1.00
N PHE A 29 0.53 -37.88 0.19
CA PHE A 29 -0.01 -37.99 -1.18
C PHE A 29 -1.55 -37.95 -1.17
N ARG A 30 -2.18 -38.75 -0.30
CA ARG A 30 -3.65 -38.75 -0.16
C ARG A 30 -4.21 -37.37 0.23
N GLU A 31 -3.53 -36.66 1.13
CA GLU A 31 -3.94 -35.30 1.51
C GLU A 31 -3.80 -34.31 0.34
N ALA A 32 -2.72 -34.42 -0.44
CA ALA A 32 -2.52 -33.58 -1.62
C ALA A 32 -3.61 -33.81 -2.66
N ILE A 33 -3.93 -35.08 -2.95
CA ILE A 33 -5.04 -35.47 -3.84
C ILE A 33 -6.39 -34.94 -3.32
N ASP A 34 -6.67 -35.02 -2.00
CA ASP A 34 -7.90 -34.45 -1.43
C ASP A 34 -7.98 -32.92 -1.58
N MET A 35 -6.84 -32.24 -1.53
CA MET A 35 -6.73 -30.81 -1.81
C MET A 35 -6.88 -30.44 -3.29
N GLY A 36 -6.93 -31.41 -4.20
CA GLY A 36 -6.96 -31.20 -5.65
C GLY A 36 -5.57 -31.02 -6.27
N LEU A 37 -4.49 -31.27 -5.54
CA LEU A 37 -3.13 -31.07 -6.02
C LEU A 37 -2.70 -32.20 -6.95
N LEU A 38 -2.40 -31.85 -8.20
CA LEU A 38 -1.77 -32.77 -9.17
C LEU A 38 -0.32 -32.36 -9.48
N PHE A 39 0.02 -31.10 -9.21
CA PHE A 39 1.32 -30.51 -9.51
C PHE A 39 1.94 -29.79 -8.31
N ILE A 40 3.27 -29.75 -8.31
CA ILE A 40 4.11 -28.95 -7.42
C ILE A 40 4.94 -28.02 -8.28
N ALA A 41 4.86 -26.72 -8.05
CA ALA A 41 5.69 -25.71 -8.68
C ALA A 41 6.64 -25.13 -7.63
N SER A 42 7.90 -25.57 -7.61
CA SER A 42 8.92 -24.94 -6.78
C SER A 42 9.52 -23.75 -7.50
N TYR A 43 9.71 -22.62 -6.82
CA TYR A 43 10.29 -21.41 -7.42
C TYR A 43 11.14 -20.62 -6.43
N ASP A 44 11.97 -19.75 -6.98
CA ASP A 44 12.83 -18.82 -6.24
C ASP A 44 13.11 -17.55 -7.08
N THR A 45 13.52 -16.46 -6.42
CA THR A 45 13.88 -15.20 -7.09
C THR A 45 15.17 -14.60 -6.54
N GLU A 46 15.96 -14.02 -7.45
CA GLU A 46 17.13 -13.20 -7.07
C GLU A 46 16.85 -11.73 -7.35
N THR A 47 17.20 -10.84 -6.42
CA THR A 47 16.80 -9.42 -6.47
C THR A 47 17.95 -8.42 -6.38
N THR A 48 17.71 -7.17 -6.75
CA THR A 48 18.71 -6.09 -6.68
C THR A 48 19.03 -5.61 -5.26
N ASP A 49 18.13 -5.85 -4.31
CA ASP A 49 18.23 -5.53 -2.87
C ASP A 49 17.13 -6.29 -2.10
N LEU A 50 17.01 -6.10 -0.79
CA LEU A 50 16.04 -6.77 0.08
C LEU A 50 14.73 -5.96 0.28
N ASN A 51 14.64 -4.76 -0.29
CA ASN A 51 13.43 -3.94 -0.19
C ASN A 51 12.24 -4.57 -0.94
N LYS A 52 11.22 -5.01 -0.19
CA LYS A 52 10.01 -5.70 -0.69
C LYS A 52 9.15 -4.89 -1.65
N ARG A 53 9.38 -3.58 -1.77
CA ARG A 53 8.63 -2.68 -2.65
C ARG A 53 9.43 -2.24 -3.86
N PHE A 54 10.73 -2.10 -3.73
CA PHE A 54 11.55 -1.40 -4.72
C PHE A 54 12.68 -2.23 -5.30
N ALA A 55 13.00 -3.37 -4.69
CA ALA A 55 13.93 -4.31 -5.27
C ALA A 55 13.29 -4.93 -6.52
N GLU A 56 14.07 -5.02 -7.59
CA GLU A 56 13.64 -5.67 -8.81
C GLU A 56 14.17 -7.09 -8.86
N ILE A 57 13.38 -8.01 -9.41
CA ILE A 57 13.79 -9.39 -9.64
C ILE A 57 14.74 -9.42 -10.83
N THR A 58 15.97 -9.88 -10.63
CA THR A 58 17.03 -10.05 -11.64
C THR A 58 17.00 -11.43 -12.28
N GLU A 59 16.52 -12.44 -11.55
CA GLU A 59 16.35 -13.81 -12.02
C GLU A 59 15.12 -14.45 -11.39
N PHE A 60 14.41 -15.24 -12.18
CA PHE A 60 13.33 -16.10 -11.74
C PHE A 60 13.63 -17.53 -12.18
N GLY A 61 13.60 -18.46 -11.24
CA GLY A 61 13.83 -19.87 -11.51
C GLY A 61 12.72 -20.73 -10.92
N GLY A 62 12.37 -21.81 -11.63
CA GLY A 62 11.32 -22.69 -11.17
C GLY A 62 11.31 -24.06 -11.83
N GLY A 63 10.63 -25.01 -11.19
CA GLY A 63 10.39 -26.35 -11.70
C GLY A 63 8.95 -26.79 -11.41
N ILE A 64 8.31 -27.42 -12.40
CA ILE A 64 6.99 -28.03 -12.30
C ILE A 64 7.14 -29.54 -12.30
N PHE A 65 6.55 -30.17 -11.29
CA PHE A 65 6.58 -31.60 -11.06
C PHE A 65 5.16 -32.13 -10.91
N ASP A 66 4.92 -33.37 -11.30
CA ASP A 66 3.71 -34.05 -10.84
C ASP A 66 3.79 -34.37 -9.34
N ILE A 67 2.66 -34.75 -8.76
CA ILE A 67 2.57 -35.04 -7.33
C ILE A 67 3.36 -36.31 -6.92
N ALA A 68 3.68 -37.21 -7.85
CA ALA A 68 4.58 -38.35 -7.60
C ALA A 68 6.05 -37.94 -7.55
N GLY A 69 6.39 -36.80 -8.16
CA GLY A 69 7.68 -36.14 -8.14
C GLY A 69 8.46 -36.19 -9.45
N ASN A 70 7.79 -36.55 -10.55
CA ASN A 70 8.39 -36.54 -11.88
C ASN A 70 8.48 -35.10 -12.40
N LYS A 71 9.67 -34.67 -12.85
CA LYS A 71 9.83 -33.35 -13.50
C LYS A 71 9.08 -33.31 -14.82
N LEU A 72 8.37 -32.22 -15.06
CA LEU A 72 7.60 -31.96 -16.28
C LEU A 72 8.12 -30.74 -17.03
N HIS A 73 8.53 -29.70 -16.31
CA HIS A 73 8.98 -28.44 -16.89
C HIS A 73 9.90 -27.68 -15.93
N ASP A 74 10.78 -26.84 -16.42
CA ASP A 74 11.59 -25.92 -15.63
C ASP A 74 11.94 -24.65 -16.41
N VAL A 75 12.15 -23.55 -15.68
CA VAL A 75 12.42 -22.23 -16.23
C VAL A 75 13.62 -21.59 -15.53
N ASP A 76 14.42 -20.84 -16.30
CA ASP A 76 15.52 -19.98 -15.86
C ASP A 76 15.42 -18.68 -16.67
N ALA A 77 14.73 -17.69 -16.10
CA ALA A 77 14.49 -16.42 -16.74
C ALA A 77 15.36 -15.33 -16.09
N LYS A 78 15.99 -14.49 -16.91
CA LYS A 78 16.80 -13.35 -16.46
C LYS A 78 16.10 -12.05 -16.84
N GLY A 79 15.98 -11.14 -15.90
CA GLY A 79 15.37 -9.83 -16.09
C GLY A 79 16.42 -8.72 -16.19
N ARG A 80 16.30 -7.83 -17.17
CA ARG A 80 17.14 -6.65 -17.33
C ARG A 80 16.82 -5.62 -16.24
N VAL A 81 17.84 -5.15 -15.52
CA VAL A 81 17.66 -4.13 -14.47
C VAL A 81 17.22 -2.80 -15.06
N SER A 82 16.15 -2.22 -14.50
CA SER A 82 15.62 -0.96 -14.99
C SER A 82 16.53 0.21 -14.58
N PRO A 83 16.49 1.34 -15.30
CA PRO A 83 17.26 2.52 -14.93
C PRO A 83 16.75 3.22 -13.65
N TYR A 84 15.66 2.74 -13.04
CA TYR A 84 15.05 3.26 -11.81
C TYR A 84 15.59 2.60 -10.53
N THR A 85 16.60 1.72 -10.65
CA THR A 85 17.06 0.88 -9.55
C THR A 85 18.57 0.89 -9.43
N VAL A 86 19.05 1.01 -8.18
CA VAL A 86 20.46 0.82 -7.81
C VAL A 86 20.61 -0.55 -7.17
N ILE A 87 21.60 -1.31 -7.62
CA ILE A 87 21.90 -2.64 -7.09
C ILE A 87 22.74 -2.51 -5.81
N SER A 88 22.34 -3.22 -4.77
CA SER A 88 23.08 -3.32 -3.51
C SER A 88 24.38 -4.12 -3.70
N PRO A 89 25.51 -3.70 -3.10
CA PRO A 89 26.75 -4.48 -3.17
C PRO A 89 26.60 -5.87 -2.53
N TYR A 90 25.66 -6.04 -1.59
CA TYR A 90 25.36 -7.36 -1.01
C TYR A 90 24.73 -8.30 -2.05
N ALA A 91 23.70 -7.84 -2.77
CA ALA A 91 23.07 -8.60 -3.85
C ALA A 91 24.11 -8.98 -4.92
N TRP A 92 24.96 -8.01 -5.30
CA TRP A 92 26.03 -8.23 -6.27
C TRP A 92 26.97 -9.38 -5.89
N ILE A 93 27.42 -9.42 -4.63
CA ILE A 93 28.31 -10.48 -4.13
C ILE A 93 27.59 -11.82 -4.05
N ILE A 94 26.40 -11.84 -3.42
CA ILE A 94 25.65 -13.08 -3.11
C ILE A 94 25.29 -13.83 -4.41
N GLN A 95 24.78 -13.11 -5.40
CA GLN A 95 24.39 -13.64 -6.70
C GLN A 95 25.56 -13.78 -7.68
N ARG A 96 26.77 -13.33 -7.29
CA ARG A 96 27.96 -13.29 -8.14
C ARG A 96 27.68 -12.59 -9.49
N MET A 97 27.02 -11.44 -9.41
CA MET A 97 26.61 -10.66 -10.58
C MET A 97 27.83 -10.18 -11.37
N LYS A 98 27.63 -9.96 -12.67
CA LYS A 98 28.63 -9.36 -13.56
C LYS A 98 28.03 -8.20 -14.34
N ALA A 99 28.81 -7.15 -14.53
CA ALA A 99 28.36 -5.95 -15.24
C ALA A 99 27.92 -6.26 -16.69
N GLU A 100 28.63 -7.18 -17.36
CA GLU A 100 28.31 -7.62 -18.73
C GLU A 100 26.98 -8.39 -18.86
N GLY A 101 26.41 -8.84 -17.74
CA GLY A 101 25.18 -9.64 -17.70
C GLY A 101 23.91 -8.81 -17.51
N LEU A 102 24.02 -7.58 -16.99
CA LEU A 102 22.87 -6.77 -16.56
C LEU A 102 21.91 -6.41 -17.70
N ASP A 103 22.45 -6.21 -18.91
CA ASP A 103 21.68 -5.79 -20.09
C ASP A 103 21.17 -6.96 -20.95
N LYS A 104 21.54 -8.21 -20.63
CA LYS A 104 21.24 -9.40 -21.45
C LYS A 104 19.89 -10.04 -21.15
N GLY A 105 19.20 -9.64 -20.08
CA GLY A 105 17.91 -10.18 -19.68
C GLY A 105 16.73 -9.64 -20.50
N ASP A 106 15.56 -10.24 -20.30
CA ASP A 106 14.30 -9.75 -20.86
C ASP A 106 13.94 -8.40 -20.23
N ASN A 107 13.27 -7.54 -21.00
CA ASN A 107 12.64 -6.34 -20.46
C ASN A 107 11.63 -6.71 -19.35
N ARG A 108 11.35 -5.78 -18.44
CA ARG A 108 10.56 -6.02 -17.22
C ARG A 108 9.15 -6.54 -17.53
N TYR A 109 8.53 -6.05 -18.61
CA TYR A 109 7.20 -6.49 -19.02
C TYR A 109 7.18 -7.95 -19.50
N LEU A 110 8.06 -8.33 -20.42
CA LEU A 110 8.16 -9.71 -20.92
C LEU A 110 8.65 -10.68 -19.84
N PHE A 111 9.58 -10.23 -18.99
CA PHE A 111 10.07 -11.00 -17.86
C PHE A 111 8.94 -11.33 -16.88
N ALA A 112 8.09 -10.35 -16.55
CA ALA A 112 6.87 -10.57 -15.77
C ALA A 112 5.90 -11.56 -16.44
N GLY A 113 5.79 -11.49 -17.77
CA GLY A 113 5.03 -12.44 -18.57
C GLY A 113 5.47 -13.89 -18.36
N LYS A 114 6.78 -14.17 -18.42
CA LYS A 114 7.34 -15.51 -18.17
C LYS A 114 7.06 -16.01 -16.75
N MET A 115 7.19 -15.13 -15.75
CA MET A 115 6.85 -15.48 -14.36
C MET A 115 5.37 -15.88 -14.22
N MET A 116 4.46 -15.09 -14.78
CA MET A 116 3.02 -15.39 -14.78
C MET A 116 2.69 -16.67 -15.54
N GLN A 117 3.32 -16.87 -16.70
CA GLN A 117 3.11 -18.04 -17.55
C GLN A 117 3.52 -19.33 -16.83
N PHE A 118 4.66 -19.33 -16.13
CA PHE A 118 5.10 -20.46 -15.30
C PHE A 118 4.03 -20.86 -14.27
N PHE A 119 3.49 -19.88 -13.52
CA PHE A 119 2.43 -20.17 -12.55
C PHE A 119 1.15 -20.64 -13.25
N ARG A 120 0.72 -20.01 -14.36
CA ARG A 120 -0.48 -20.43 -15.10
C ARG A 120 -0.38 -21.88 -15.58
N GLN A 121 0.75 -22.26 -16.18
CA GLN A 121 0.99 -23.61 -16.70
C GLN A 121 0.96 -24.68 -15.60
N ALA A 122 1.38 -24.35 -14.38
CA ALA A 122 1.37 -25.32 -13.28
C ALA A 122 -0.03 -25.75 -12.80
N SER A 123 -1.11 -25.02 -13.12
CA SER A 123 -2.49 -25.40 -12.76
C SER A 123 -3.43 -25.65 -13.94
N ASN A 124 -3.05 -25.24 -15.15
CA ASN A 124 -3.87 -25.38 -16.35
C ASN A 124 -3.29 -26.44 -17.30
N LEU A 125 -3.47 -27.72 -16.97
CA LEU A 125 -2.93 -28.83 -17.75
C LEU A 125 -3.42 -28.83 -19.22
N ASP A 126 -4.62 -28.31 -19.50
CA ASP A 126 -5.14 -28.20 -20.86
C ASP A 126 -4.30 -27.27 -21.75
N GLU A 127 -3.68 -26.25 -21.15
CA GLU A 127 -2.88 -25.19 -21.78
C GLU A 127 -1.36 -25.40 -21.60
N ALA A 128 -0.94 -26.37 -20.78
CA ALA A 128 0.45 -26.55 -20.42
C ALA A 128 1.30 -27.14 -21.59
N PRO A 129 2.53 -26.64 -21.81
CA PRO A 129 3.41 -27.17 -22.86
C PRO A 129 3.86 -28.61 -22.57
N PHE A 130 3.90 -29.01 -21.31
CA PHE A 130 4.25 -30.35 -20.85
C PHE A 130 3.06 -31.33 -20.78
N LYS A 131 1.89 -30.95 -21.31
CA LYS A 131 0.67 -31.77 -21.26
C LYS A 131 0.90 -33.19 -21.78
N GLN A 132 1.55 -33.33 -22.94
CA GLN A 132 1.76 -34.64 -23.55
C GLN A 132 2.70 -35.49 -22.70
N ASP A 133 3.82 -34.93 -22.24
CA ASP A 133 4.78 -35.59 -21.35
C ASP A 133 4.14 -36.08 -20.03
N PHE A 134 3.10 -35.41 -19.55
CA PHE A 134 2.31 -35.86 -18.41
C PHE A 134 1.33 -36.99 -18.79
N LEU A 135 0.61 -36.84 -19.91
CA LEU A 135 -0.37 -37.83 -20.36
C LEU A 135 0.26 -39.15 -20.81
N ASP A 136 1.50 -39.12 -21.32
CA ASP A 136 2.27 -40.31 -21.69
C ASP A 136 2.58 -41.21 -20.48
N LYS A 137 2.52 -40.65 -19.27
CA LYS A 137 2.66 -41.39 -17.99
C LYS A 137 1.32 -41.97 -17.51
N CYS A 138 0.22 -41.65 -18.17
CA CYS A 138 -1.13 -42.10 -17.82
C CYS A 138 -1.62 -43.19 -18.78
N ARG A 139 -2.54 -44.03 -18.33
CA ARG A 139 -3.23 -44.99 -19.20
C ARG A 139 -4.48 -44.34 -19.81
N ILE A 140 -4.56 -44.27 -21.12
CA ILE A 140 -5.74 -43.78 -21.83
C ILE A 140 -6.85 -44.84 -21.78
N VAL A 141 -8.06 -44.44 -21.38
CA VAL A 141 -9.25 -45.30 -21.36
C VAL A 141 -10.29 -44.77 -22.34
N TYR A 142 -10.81 -45.60 -23.23
CA TYR A 142 -11.79 -45.23 -24.26
C TYR A 142 -13.19 -45.70 -23.91
N ASN A 143 -14.22 -44.98 -24.40
CA ASN A 143 -15.62 -45.33 -24.15
C ASN A 143 -16.11 -46.53 -25.00
N LEU A 144 -15.72 -46.62 -26.28
CA LEU A 144 -16.13 -47.66 -27.27
C LEU A 144 -15.15 -47.77 -28.46
N GLU A 145 -15.14 -48.91 -29.18
CA GLU A 145 -14.58 -49.05 -30.55
C GLU A 145 -15.59 -48.56 -31.60
N THR A 146 -15.14 -47.84 -32.63
CA THR A 146 -15.96 -47.60 -33.86
C THR A 146 -16.04 -48.88 -34.71
N GLU A 147 -16.99 -48.95 -35.67
CA GLU A 147 -17.16 -50.12 -36.57
C GLU A 147 -15.91 -50.47 -37.39
N ASP A 148 -14.95 -49.54 -37.52
CA ASP A 148 -13.67 -49.70 -38.22
C ASP A 148 -12.49 -50.09 -37.30
N GLY A 149 -12.73 -50.26 -35.99
CA GLY A 149 -11.68 -50.59 -35.01
C GLY A 149 -10.86 -49.39 -34.51
N GLU A 150 -11.26 -48.16 -34.86
CA GLU A 150 -10.65 -46.92 -34.36
C GLU A 150 -11.33 -46.46 -33.05
N PRO A 151 -10.59 -45.93 -32.06
CA PRO A 151 -11.16 -45.45 -30.79
C PRO A 151 -12.05 -44.20 -31.00
N ALA A 152 -13.28 -44.23 -30.47
CA ALA A 152 -14.31 -43.23 -30.78
C ALA A 152 -14.23 -41.94 -29.93
N ASP A 153 -13.90 -42.05 -28.63
CA ASP A 153 -13.76 -40.93 -27.69
C ASP A 153 -13.02 -41.37 -26.42
N ILE A 154 -12.11 -40.53 -25.91
CA ILE A 154 -11.42 -40.77 -24.64
C ILE A 154 -12.41 -40.60 -23.48
N SER A 155 -12.53 -41.63 -22.64
CA SER A 155 -13.33 -41.63 -21.40
C SER A 155 -12.65 -40.81 -20.32
N HIS A 156 -11.39 -41.15 -20.02
CA HIS A 156 -10.54 -40.53 -19.01
C HIS A 156 -9.09 -41.00 -19.19
N TYR A 157 -8.17 -40.34 -18.49
CA TYR A 157 -6.79 -40.79 -18.32
C TYR A 157 -6.61 -41.33 -16.89
N SER A 158 -6.19 -42.58 -16.74
CA SER A 158 -5.88 -43.16 -15.43
C SER A 158 -4.46 -42.76 -15.01
N TYR A 159 -4.32 -42.04 -13.91
CA TYR A 159 -3.02 -41.69 -13.32
C TYR A 159 -2.48 -42.89 -12.52
N PRO A 160 -1.20 -43.29 -12.69
CA PRO A 160 -0.67 -44.47 -12.01
C PRO A 160 -0.51 -44.22 -10.52
N VAL A 161 -1.05 -45.12 -9.70
CA VAL A 161 -0.89 -45.12 -8.25
C VAL A 161 -0.56 -46.53 -7.80
N ARG A 162 0.44 -46.71 -6.93
CA ARG A 162 0.74 -48.00 -6.30
C ARG A 162 -0.23 -48.28 -5.16
N ASP A 163 -0.78 -49.49 -5.15
CA ASP A 163 -1.60 -49.99 -4.04
C ASP A 163 -0.74 -50.50 -2.88
N GLU A 164 -1.38 -51.04 -1.83
CA GLU A 164 -0.70 -51.58 -0.65
C GLU A 164 0.16 -52.82 -0.95
N ASN A 165 -0.08 -53.50 -2.08
CA ASN A 165 0.68 -54.67 -2.53
C ASN A 165 1.84 -54.29 -3.46
N GLY A 166 1.98 -53.00 -3.79
CA GLY A 166 2.97 -52.48 -4.72
C GLY A 166 2.60 -52.65 -6.20
N GLU A 167 1.37 -53.10 -6.51
CA GLU A 167 0.82 -53.18 -7.86
C GLU A 167 0.23 -51.82 -8.28
N ILE A 168 0.15 -51.55 -9.58
CA ILE A 168 -0.39 -50.29 -10.08
C ILE A 168 -1.91 -50.37 -10.18
N ASP A 169 -2.59 -49.56 -9.37
CA ASP A 169 -4.03 -49.34 -9.35
C ASP A 169 -4.42 -48.21 -10.31
N TRP A 170 -4.85 -48.60 -11.50
CA TRP A 170 -5.35 -47.67 -12.52
C TRP A 170 -6.82 -47.22 -12.31
N ASP A 171 -7.53 -47.75 -11.30
CA ASP A 171 -8.91 -47.35 -10.94
C ASP A 171 -8.93 -46.36 -9.76
N ARG A 172 -7.77 -45.81 -9.39
CA ARG A 172 -7.65 -44.93 -8.22
C ARG A 172 -7.89 -43.45 -8.54
N VAL A 173 -7.29 -42.96 -9.61
CA VAL A 173 -7.32 -41.53 -10.00
C VAL A 173 -7.58 -41.42 -11.50
N HIS A 174 -8.68 -40.77 -11.87
CA HIS A 174 -9.12 -40.57 -13.25
C HIS A 174 -9.15 -39.08 -13.59
N ILE A 175 -8.44 -38.69 -14.64
CA ILE A 175 -8.39 -37.31 -15.12
C ILE A 175 -9.38 -37.15 -16.28
N ASP A 176 -10.21 -36.10 -16.20
CA ASP A 176 -11.22 -35.83 -17.23
C ASP A 176 -10.54 -35.52 -18.57
N PRO A 177 -11.14 -35.90 -19.73
CA PRO A 177 -10.57 -35.61 -21.05
C PRO A 177 -10.36 -34.10 -21.34
N LYS A 178 -11.08 -33.24 -20.63
CA LYS A 178 -10.93 -31.78 -20.70
C LYS A 178 -9.73 -31.25 -19.90
N LEU A 179 -9.06 -32.09 -19.11
CA LEU A 179 -7.86 -31.78 -18.33
C LEU A 179 -7.99 -30.62 -17.35
N LYS A 180 -9.21 -30.32 -16.90
CA LYS A 180 -9.47 -29.30 -15.85
C LYS A 180 -9.73 -29.90 -14.47
N ARG A 181 -10.06 -31.20 -14.44
CA ARG A 181 -10.57 -31.88 -13.26
C ARG A 181 -10.09 -33.31 -13.23
N PHE A 182 -10.10 -33.88 -12.03
CA PHE A 182 -9.91 -35.30 -11.83
C PHE A 182 -10.86 -35.83 -10.76
N HIS A 183 -11.00 -37.14 -10.76
CA HIS A 183 -11.76 -37.94 -9.84
C HIS A 183 -10.83 -38.89 -9.11
N TYR A 184 -11.03 -39.10 -7.81
CA TYR A 184 -10.28 -40.10 -7.06
C TYR A 184 -11.20 -40.94 -6.17
N LYS A 185 -10.78 -42.17 -5.90
CA LYS A 185 -11.52 -43.15 -5.10
C LYS A 185 -10.92 -43.27 -3.70
N ASP A 186 -11.70 -42.90 -2.68
CA ASP A 186 -11.26 -43.00 -1.28
C ASP A 186 -11.18 -44.46 -0.78
N ASP A 187 -10.69 -44.63 0.45
CA ASP A 187 -10.53 -45.95 1.09
C ASP A 187 -11.88 -46.68 1.28
N ASN A 188 -13.01 -45.96 1.25
CA ASN A 188 -14.36 -46.53 1.32
C ASN A 188 -14.96 -46.82 -0.06
N GLY A 189 -14.19 -46.65 -1.13
CA GLY A 189 -14.62 -46.84 -2.51
C GLY A 189 -15.52 -45.72 -3.06
N ARG A 190 -15.60 -44.56 -2.39
CA ARG A 190 -16.39 -43.41 -2.87
C ARG A 190 -15.57 -42.53 -3.78
N TRP A 191 -16.18 -42.11 -4.88
CA TRP A 191 -15.59 -41.17 -5.83
C TRP A 191 -15.76 -39.73 -5.38
N HIS A 192 -14.66 -38.98 -5.40
CA HIS A 192 -14.61 -37.55 -5.14
C HIS A 192 -14.14 -36.83 -6.38
N LYS A 193 -14.71 -35.64 -6.65
CA LYS A 193 -14.35 -34.79 -7.77
C LYS A 193 -13.55 -33.57 -7.28
N ARG A 194 -12.48 -33.22 -7.99
CA ARG A 194 -11.65 -32.04 -7.71
C ARG A 194 -11.28 -31.32 -9.00
N ASP A 195 -11.18 -30.00 -8.94
CA ASP A 195 -10.48 -29.23 -9.97
C ASP A 195 -8.96 -29.48 -9.81
N ILE A 196 -8.24 -29.48 -10.92
CA ILE A 196 -6.78 -29.63 -10.92
C ILE A 196 -6.17 -28.36 -10.33
N ARG A 197 -5.25 -28.54 -9.38
CA ARG A 197 -4.57 -27.46 -8.67
C ARG A 197 -3.07 -27.72 -8.55
N ALA A 198 -2.34 -26.64 -8.29
CA ALA A 198 -0.91 -26.66 -8.04
C ALA A 198 -0.58 -26.19 -6.62
N MET A 199 0.48 -26.77 -6.06
CA MET A 199 1.17 -26.24 -4.88
C MET A 199 2.36 -25.42 -5.34
N ASP A 200 2.27 -24.10 -5.24
CA ASP A 200 3.37 -23.18 -5.52
C ASP A 200 4.23 -23.04 -4.23
N ALA A 201 5.45 -23.53 -4.26
CA ALA A 201 6.33 -23.66 -3.10
C ALA A 201 7.60 -22.82 -3.26
N GLY A 202 7.92 -22.03 -2.23
CA GLY A 202 9.18 -21.29 -2.12
C GLY A 202 9.81 -21.46 -0.74
N TYR A 203 11.05 -20.98 -0.56
CA TYR A 203 11.72 -20.98 0.74
C TYR A 203 11.72 -19.56 1.31
N ASN A 204 10.88 -19.29 2.33
CA ASN A 204 10.63 -17.93 2.85
C ASN A 204 9.87 -16.97 1.89
N ASN A 205 9.32 -17.50 0.80
CA ASN A 205 8.56 -16.75 -0.22
C ASN A 205 7.44 -15.85 0.34
N ILE A 206 6.72 -16.33 1.36
CA ILE A 206 5.62 -15.60 2.00
C ILE A 206 6.05 -14.26 2.61
N ASN A 207 7.34 -14.15 2.95
CA ASN A 207 7.93 -12.94 3.52
C ASN A 207 8.82 -12.19 2.52
N ALA A 208 9.29 -12.84 1.45
CA ALA A 208 10.23 -12.31 0.46
C ALA A 208 9.65 -12.39 -0.97
N ASP A 209 9.85 -13.50 -1.68
CA ASP A 209 9.58 -13.66 -3.12
C ASP A 209 8.18 -13.22 -3.55
N ASP A 210 7.13 -13.58 -2.81
CA ASP A 210 5.77 -13.19 -3.16
C ASP A 210 5.63 -11.67 -3.20
N HIS A 211 6.27 -10.95 -2.28
CA HIS A 211 6.20 -9.49 -2.24
C HIS A 211 6.90 -8.86 -3.46
N TRP A 212 8.06 -9.39 -3.85
CA TRP A 212 8.79 -8.94 -5.03
C TRP A 212 8.03 -9.28 -6.32
N LEU A 213 7.44 -10.48 -6.40
CA LEU A 213 6.57 -10.88 -7.50
C LEU A 213 5.39 -9.93 -7.62
N TRP A 214 4.66 -9.66 -6.53
CA TRP A 214 3.50 -8.77 -6.58
C TRP A 214 3.84 -7.37 -7.10
N THR A 215 4.96 -6.79 -6.65
CA THR A 215 5.45 -5.52 -7.17
C THR A 215 5.81 -5.62 -8.65
N ALA A 216 6.56 -6.65 -9.06
CA ALA A 216 6.99 -6.83 -10.45
C ALA A 216 5.77 -6.97 -11.40
N LEU A 217 4.77 -7.74 -10.99
CA LEU A 217 3.53 -7.93 -11.76
C LEU A 217 2.68 -6.66 -11.82
N HIS A 218 2.59 -5.90 -10.72
CA HIS A 218 1.92 -4.59 -10.72
C HIS A 218 2.59 -3.60 -11.67
N MET A 219 3.91 -3.50 -11.62
CA MET A 219 4.68 -2.64 -12.52
C MET A 219 4.66 -3.12 -13.98
N ALA A 220 4.21 -4.34 -14.24
CA ALA A 220 3.95 -4.88 -15.58
C ALA A 220 2.47 -4.77 -16.01
N GLY A 221 1.62 -4.14 -15.21
CA GLY A 221 0.19 -3.97 -15.52
C GLY A 221 -0.60 -5.28 -15.46
N ALA A 222 -0.19 -6.25 -14.64
CA ALA A 222 -0.95 -7.48 -14.44
C ALA A 222 -2.32 -7.17 -13.82
N ASP A 223 -3.37 -7.79 -14.35
CA ASP A 223 -4.72 -7.71 -13.80
C ASP A 223 -4.83 -8.37 -12.42
N ASN A 224 -4.01 -9.39 -12.18
CA ASN A 224 -3.93 -10.08 -10.91
C ASN A 224 -2.48 -10.35 -10.50
N ILE A 225 -2.08 -9.77 -9.37
CA ILE A 225 -0.73 -9.89 -8.81
C ILE A 225 -0.55 -11.14 -7.93
N PHE A 226 -1.61 -11.74 -7.41
CA PHE A 226 -1.54 -12.82 -6.42
C PHE A 226 -1.45 -14.22 -7.05
N VAL A 227 -0.59 -14.37 -8.06
CA VAL A 227 -0.51 -15.54 -8.93
C VAL A 227 -0.07 -16.85 -8.25
N THR A 228 0.48 -16.79 -7.04
CA THR A 228 1.05 -17.95 -6.32
C THR A 228 0.05 -18.68 -5.39
N HIS A 229 -1.13 -18.10 -5.11
CA HIS A 229 -1.96 -18.61 -4.01
C HIS A 229 -3.45 -18.30 -4.09
N LEU A 230 -3.95 -17.85 -5.23
CA LEU A 230 -5.38 -17.68 -5.42
C LEU A 230 -6.03 -19.00 -5.81
N THR A 231 -6.96 -19.46 -4.97
CA THR A 231 -7.70 -20.70 -5.19
C THR A 231 -8.57 -20.65 -6.45
N SER A 232 -9.03 -19.47 -6.87
CA SER A 232 -9.75 -19.26 -8.13
C SER A 232 -8.90 -19.51 -9.37
N LEU A 233 -7.57 -19.40 -9.24
CA LEU A 233 -6.58 -19.77 -10.26
C LEU A 233 -6.08 -21.22 -10.07
N GLY A 234 -6.69 -21.98 -9.16
CA GLY A 234 -6.24 -23.34 -8.85
C GLY A 234 -4.92 -23.40 -8.09
N LYS A 235 -4.59 -22.37 -7.30
CA LYS A 235 -3.29 -22.25 -6.61
C LYS A 235 -3.38 -22.33 -5.10
N TYR A 236 -2.41 -23.03 -4.51
CA TYR A 236 -2.12 -23.04 -3.09
C TYR A 236 -0.65 -22.77 -2.86
N ARG A 237 -0.31 -21.99 -1.83
CA ARG A 237 1.08 -21.64 -1.53
C ARG A 237 1.63 -22.36 -0.31
N MET A 238 2.84 -22.88 -0.45
CA MET A 238 3.65 -23.38 0.64
C MET A 238 4.91 -22.53 0.85
N ASP A 239 5.22 -22.27 2.11
CA ASP A 239 6.51 -21.74 2.55
C ASP A 239 7.26 -22.87 3.26
N VAL A 240 8.26 -23.41 2.58
CA VAL A 240 8.96 -24.62 3.02
C VAL A 240 9.83 -24.34 4.24
N LEU A 241 10.33 -23.12 4.42
CA LEU A 241 11.06 -22.72 5.64
C LEU A 241 10.21 -22.99 6.89
N ARG A 242 8.92 -22.64 6.85
CA ARG A 242 8.00 -22.88 7.97
C ARG A 242 7.78 -24.37 8.23
N ALA A 243 7.74 -25.17 7.17
CA ALA A 243 7.57 -26.61 7.29
C ALA A 243 8.84 -27.27 7.86
N VAL A 244 10.03 -26.84 7.42
CA VAL A 244 11.33 -27.26 7.97
C VAL A 244 11.44 -26.92 9.45
N GLU A 245 11.15 -25.68 9.84
CA GLU A 245 11.15 -25.24 11.24
C GLU A 245 10.19 -26.09 12.07
N SER A 246 9.01 -26.38 11.52
CA SER A 246 8.02 -27.21 12.21
C SER A 246 8.51 -28.64 12.41
N ALA A 247 9.16 -29.21 11.40
CA ALA A 247 9.73 -30.55 11.46
C ALA A 247 10.89 -30.65 12.45
N VAL A 248 11.80 -29.67 12.49
CA VAL A 248 12.88 -29.64 13.49
C VAL A 248 12.31 -29.54 14.92
N ILE A 249 11.32 -28.67 15.12
CA ILE A 249 10.78 -28.39 16.46
C ILE A 249 9.82 -29.48 16.95
N ALA A 250 8.93 -30.00 16.11
CA ALA A 250 7.85 -30.93 16.52
C ALA A 250 7.87 -32.30 15.82
N GLY A 251 8.69 -32.48 14.79
CA GLY A 251 8.86 -33.72 14.03
C GLY A 251 9.71 -34.78 14.73
N ALA A 252 10.14 -35.77 13.97
CA ALA A 252 10.88 -36.93 14.48
C ALA A 252 12.18 -36.53 15.20
N LYS A 253 12.39 -37.06 16.41
CA LYS A 253 13.62 -36.85 17.18
C LYS A 253 14.64 -37.96 16.89
N GLY A 254 15.93 -37.68 17.07
CA GLY A 254 17.01 -38.64 16.81
C GLY A 254 17.50 -38.63 15.36
N LEU A 255 18.04 -39.75 14.87
CA LEU A 255 18.78 -39.83 13.59
C LEU A 255 17.90 -39.67 12.33
N ASN A 256 16.61 -40.02 12.43
CA ASN A 256 15.70 -40.09 11.28
C ASN A 256 14.98 -38.76 10.95
N GLY A 257 15.07 -37.75 11.83
CA GLY A 257 14.41 -36.46 11.61
C GLY A 257 15.30 -35.46 10.85
N ILE A 258 14.68 -34.46 10.26
CA ILE A 258 15.40 -33.35 9.60
C ILE A 258 16.31 -32.62 10.59
N LYS A 259 17.49 -32.18 10.14
CA LYS A 259 18.47 -31.47 10.96
C LYS A 259 18.67 -30.02 10.53
N PRO A 260 18.66 -29.05 11.46
CA PRO A 260 19.10 -27.70 11.18
C PRO A 260 20.64 -27.64 11.07
N GLY A 261 21.16 -26.59 10.45
CA GLY A 261 22.56 -26.24 10.62
C GLY A 261 22.83 -25.75 12.04
N LEU A 262 24.08 -25.88 12.51
CA LEU A 262 24.53 -25.33 13.77
C LEU A 262 25.52 -24.20 13.50
N LYS A 263 25.21 -23.00 13.98
CA LYS A 263 26.05 -21.82 13.83
C LYS A 263 26.41 -21.23 15.17
N LYS A 264 27.49 -20.45 15.20
CA LYS A 264 27.93 -19.68 16.36
C LYS A 264 27.78 -18.21 16.07
N ASN A 265 27.13 -17.48 16.96
CA ASN A 265 27.13 -16.03 16.88
C ASN A 265 28.59 -15.54 16.95
N PRO A 266 29.09 -14.79 15.95
CA PRO A 266 30.50 -14.38 15.89
C PRO A 266 30.95 -13.51 17.07
N GLN A 267 30.01 -12.80 17.70
CA GLN A 267 30.28 -11.87 18.79
C GLN A 267 30.06 -12.52 20.17
N THR A 268 28.96 -13.25 20.36
CA THR A 268 28.62 -13.85 21.66
C THR A 268 29.16 -15.26 21.85
N GLY A 269 29.50 -15.95 20.75
CA GLY A 269 29.89 -17.36 20.73
C GLY A 269 28.74 -18.34 20.99
N GLU A 270 27.50 -17.86 21.19
CA GLU A 270 26.33 -18.70 21.45
C GLU A 270 25.99 -19.52 20.20
N GLU A 271 25.76 -20.83 20.40
CA GLU A 271 25.31 -21.72 19.33
C GLU A 271 23.81 -21.55 19.09
N TYR A 272 23.41 -21.45 17.83
CA TYR A 272 22.01 -21.37 17.41
C TYR A 272 21.73 -22.25 16.19
N TYR A 273 20.46 -22.58 15.99
CA TYR A 273 20.01 -23.32 14.82
C TYR A 273 19.88 -22.39 13.62
N SER A 274 20.55 -22.75 12.54
CA SER A 274 20.35 -22.12 11.24
C SER A 274 19.35 -22.90 10.40
N PHE A 275 18.41 -22.15 9.83
CA PHE A 275 17.40 -22.64 8.90
C PHE A 275 17.57 -21.95 7.54
N SER A 276 18.79 -21.62 7.12
CA SER A 276 19.00 -21.27 5.71
C SER A 276 18.85 -22.52 4.85
N GLN A 277 18.41 -22.37 3.60
CA GLN A 277 18.30 -23.50 2.68
C GLN A 277 19.63 -24.25 2.54
N GLY A 278 20.74 -23.53 2.36
CA GLY A 278 22.07 -24.12 2.26
C GLY A 278 22.48 -24.94 3.49
N ASP A 279 22.24 -24.40 4.70
CA ASP A 279 22.57 -25.11 5.95
C ASP A 279 21.71 -26.38 6.14
N ILE A 280 20.45 -26.35 5.71
CA ILE A 280 19.56 -27.53 5.74
C ILE A 280 20.05 -28.59 4.76
N LEU A 281 20.43 -28.19 3.56
CA LEU A 281 20.99 -29.10 2.56
C LEU A 281 22.27 -29.75 3.09
N GLU A 282 23.19 -28.95 3.64
CA GLU A 282 24.47 -29.41 4.21
C GLU A 282 24.26 -30.42 5.35
N ALA A 283 23.39 -30.09 6.30
CA ALA A 283 23.10 -30.94 7.46
C ALA A 283 22.37 -32.26 7.10
N ASN A 284 21.85 -32.38 5.87
CA ASN A 284 21.08 -33.53 5.40
C ASN A 284 21.59 -34.12 4.06
N THR A 285 22.88 -33.95 3.76
CA THR A 285 23.59 -34.62 2.65
C THR A 285 23.68 -36.14 2.83
N HIS A 286 24.05 -36.89 1.78
CA HIS A 286 24.32 -38.33 1.89
C HIS A 286 25.39 -38.66 2.93
N ILE A 287 26.47 -37.89 3.01
CA ILE A 287 27.53 -38.11 4.00
C ILE A 287 26.96 -37.96 5.42
N ALA A 288 26.17 -36.91 5.66
CA ALA A 288 25.51 -36.72 6.95
C ALA A 288 24.45 -37.81 7.22
N SER A 289 23.73 -38.27 6.20
CA SER A 289 22.73 -39.35 6.31
C SER A 289 23.35 -40.71 6.58
N GLU A 290 24.44 -41.07 5.91
CA GLU A 290 25.18 -42.32 6.12
C GLU A 290 25.74 -42.41 7.54
N VAL A 291 26.33 -41.31 8.04
CA VAL A 291 26.77 -41.19 9.45
C VAL A 291 25.60 -41.37 10.43
N ARG A 292 24.39 -40.99 10.03
CA ARG A 292 23.15 -41.15 10.81
C ARG A 292 22.46 -42.52 10.58
N GLY A 293 22.95 -43.37 9.68
CA GLY A 293 22.30 -44.63 9.31
C GLY A 293 21.02 -44.47 8.47
N VAL A 294 20.83 -43.31 7.83
CA VAL A 294 19.75 -43.03 6.87
C VAL A 294 20.29 -43.30 5.46
N LEU A 295 19.61 -44.15 4.69
CA LEU A 295 20.10 -44.67 3.41
C LEU A 295 20.18 -43.62 2.28
N GLU A 296 19.44 -42.52 2.36
CA GLU A 296 19.40 -41.47 1.33
C GLU A 296 19.40 -40.07 1.96
N GLY A 297 20.20 -39.14 1.44
CA GLY A 297 20.17 -37.71 1.78
C GLY A 297 19.21 -36.91 0.90
N ILE A 298 19.23 -35.59 1.00
CA ILE A 298 18.49 -34.72 0.08
C ILE A 298 19.14 -34.77 -1.31
N THR A 299 18.36 -35.09 -2.34
CA THR A 299 18.79 -35.14 -3.75
C THR A 299 17.97 -34.17 -4.61
N LEU A 300 18.54 -33.76 -5.74
CA LEU A 300 17.87 -33.08 -6.82
C LEU A 300 16.92 -34.03 -7.57
N PRO A 301 16.02 -33.51 -8.43
CA PRO A 301 15.06 -34.35 -9.16
C PRO A 301 15.68 -35.44 -10.05
N ASP A 302 16.92 -35.25 -10.50
CA ASP A 302 17.67 -36.22 -11.29
C ASP A 302 18.44 -37.24 -10.44
N GLY A 303 18.25 -37.22 -9.11
CA GLY A 303 18.94 -38.07 -8.15
C GLY A 303 20.35 -37.61 -7.76
N SER A 304 20.85 -36.52 -8.36
CA SER A 304 22.16 -35.97 -8.00
C SER A 304 22.11 -35.22 -6.65
N TYR A 305 23.27 -34.96 -6.04
CA TYR A 305 23.34 -34.17 -4.81
C TYR A 305 23.44 -32.68 -5.12
N PRO A 306 22.76 -31.81 -4.35
CA PRO A 306 22.88 -30.37 -4.51
C PRO A 306 24.33 -29.89 -4.34
N ASP A 307 24.85 -29.19 -5.35
CA ASP A 307 26.13 -28.50 -5.25
C ASP A 307 25.94 -27.16 -4.51
N LEU A 308 26.35 -27.13 -3.24
CA LEU A 308 26.22 -25.95 -2.38
C LEU A 308 26.95 -24.72 -2.93
N THR A 309 27.93 -24.90 -3.84
CA THR A 309 28.68 -23.80 -4.45
C THR A 309 27.93 -23.10 -5.60
N GLN A 310 26.87 -23.75 -6.10
CA GLN A 310 25.97 -23.25 -7.16
C GLN A 310 24.67 -22.64 -6.62
N LEU A 311 24.46 -22.67 -5.29
CA LEU A 311 23.33 -21.97 -4.66
C LEU A 311 23.47 -20.44 -4.83
N HIS A 312 22.34 -19.72 -4.78
CA HIS A 312 22.17 -18.32 -5.23
C HIS A 312 22.10 -18.14 -6.75
N GLY A 313 21.55 -19.15 -7.41
CA GLY A 313 20.93 -19.01 -8.71
C GLY A 313 19.51 -19.55 -8.60
N ALA A 314 18.51 -18.74 -8.97
CA ALA A 314 17.11 -19.00 -8.67
C ALA A 314 16.64 -20.39 -9.14
N ARG A 315 17.06 -20.84 -10.34
CA ARG A 315 16.66 -22.18 -10.83
C ARG A 315 17.26 -23.29 -9.97
N VAL A 316 18.53 -23.17 -9.58
CA VAL A 316 19.21 -24.19 -8.75
C VAL A 316 18.55 -24.25 -7.37
N ASP A 317 18.27 -23.09 -6.78
CA ASP A 317 17.65 -22.99 -5.47
C ASP A 317 16.21 -23.53 -5.50
N ALA A 318 15.44 -23.28 -6.56
CA ALA A 318 14.12 -23.87 -6.76
C ALA A 318 14.15 -25.41 -6.89
N LEU A 319 15.10 -25.98 -7.64
CA LEU A 319 15.22 -27.44 -7.79
C LEU A 319 15.70 -28.11 -6.48
N ALA A 320 16.61 -27.46 -5.75
CA ALA A 320 17.06 -27.93 -4.44
C ALA A 320 15.94 -27.85 -3.39
N LEU A 321 15.10 -26.82 -3.46
CA LEU A 321 13.88 -26.69 -2.65
C LEU A 321 12.93 -27.87 -2.86
N PHE A 322 12.71 -28.30 -4.11
CA PHE A 322 11.91 -29.48 -4.39
C PHE A 322 12.49 -30.75 -3.73
N GLY A 323 13.82 -30.89 -3.75
CA GLY A 323 14.53 -31.94 -3.01
C GLY A 323 14.21 -31.95 -1.51
N ILE A 324 14.18 -30.76 -0.87
CA ILE A 324 13.78 -30.62 0.54
C ILE A 324 12.32 -31.06 0.74
N ILE A 325 11.41 -30.65 -0.14
CA ILE A 325 9.99 -31.02 -0.08
C ILE A 325 9.87 -32.55 -0.11
N ARG A 326 10.48 -33.23 -1.08
CA ARG A 326 10.44 -34.70 -1.21
C ARG A 326 11.04 -35.41 -0.01
N TYR A 327 12.18 -34.91 0.49
CA TYR A 327 12.81 -35.48 1.67
C TYR A 327 11.91 -35.35 2.92
N MET A 328 11.28 -34.20 3.13
CA MET A 328 10.34 -34.01 4.24
C MET A 328 9.05 -34.81 4.07
N TRP A 329 8.58 -34.98 2.84
CA TRP A 329 7.42 -35.80 2.51
C TRP A 329 7.62 -37.25 2.98
N LYS A 330 8.81 -37.80 2.74
CA LYS A 330 9.22 -39.16 3.15
C LYS A 330 9.49 -39.27 4.66
N ASN A 331 10.21 -38.32 5.24
CA ASN A 331 10.75 -38.45 6.60
C ASN A 331 9.90 -37.79 7.69
N GLU A 332 9.06 -36.80 7.34
CA GLU A 332 8.23 -36.02 8.28
C GLU A 332 6.76 -35.91 7.81
N PRO A 333 6.10 -37.05 7.48
CA PRO A 333 4.81 -37.05 6.79
C PRO A 333 3.69 -36.36 7.59
N ASP A 334 3.64 -36.53 8.91
CA ASP A 334 2.61 -35.89 9.74
C ASP A 334 2.70 -34.35 9.72
N ILE A 335 3.93 -33.83 9.69
CA ILE A 335 4.18 -32.39 9.60
C ILE A 335 3.76 -31.89 8.22
N MET A 336 4.20 -32.58 7.16
CA MET A 336 3.89 -32.19 5.78
C MET A 336 2.40 -32.24 5.47
N LYS A 337 1.70 -33.30 5.89
CA LYS A 337 0.25 -33.40 5.76
C LYS A 337 -0.46 -32.20 6.36
N GLN A 338 -0.07 -31.80 7.57
CA GLN A 338 -0.69 -30.66 8.23
C GLN A 338 -0.30 -29.33 7.58
N MET A 339 0.93 -29.17 7.10
CA MET A 339 1.35 -27.98 6.36
C MET A 339 0.62 -27.82 5.02
N ILE A 340 0.35 -28.92 4.31
CA ILE A 340 -0.49 -28.93 3.10
C ILE A 340 -1.90 -28.42 3.41
N ARG A 341 -2.52 -28.90 4.50
CA ARG A 341 -3.82 -28.38 4.97
C ARG A 341 -3.77 -26.89 5.30
N ASN A 342 -2.66 -26.44 5.87
CA ASN A 342 -2.50 -25.06 6.30
C ASN A 342 -2.33 -24.07 5.12
N MET A 343 -2.16 -24.56 3.88
CA MET A 343 -2.15 -23.72 2.69
C MET A 343 -3.52 -23.10 2.39
N ASP A 344 -4.61 -23.78 2.80
CA ASP A 344 -5.96 -23.24 2.72
C ASP A 344 -6.33 -22.54 4.04
N TRP A 345 -6.44 -21.22 3.97
CA TRP A 345 -6.78 -20.40 5.13
C TRP A 345 -8.15 -20.76 5.73
N LYS A 346 -9.08 -21.31 4.93
CA LYS A 346 -10.40 -21.76 5.41
C LYS A 346 -10.25 -22.97 6.31
N LYS A 347 -9.46 -23.97 5.87
CA LYS A 347 -9.09 -25.13 6.71
C LYS A 347 -8.35 -24.73 7.98
N VAL A 348 -7.49 -23.70 7.92
CA VAL A 348 -6.82 -23.15 9.11
C VAL A 348 -7.84 -22.52 10.08
N ALA A 349 -8.76 -21.71 9.58
CA ALA A 349 -9.80 -21.06 10.40
C ALA A 349 -10.68 -22.12 11.09
N GLU A 350 -11.18 -23.09 10.32
CA GLU A 350 -11.93 -24.23 10.85
C GLU A 350 -11.14 -24.99 11.91
N LYS A 351 -9.83 -25.22 11.68
CA LYS A 351 -8.97 -25.90 12.64
C LYS A 351 -8.85 -25.13 13.95
N LEU A 352 -8.71 -23.80 13.92
CA LEU A 352 -8.61 -22.99 15.15
C LEU A 352 -9.87 -23.07 16.03
N GLU A 353 -11.04 -23.27 15.44
CA GLU A 353 -12.31 -23.36 16.15
C GLU A 353 -12.71 -24.81 16.51
N ARG A 354 -12.13 -25.79 15.81
CA ARG A 354 -12.43 -27.20 16.01
C ARG A 354 -11.94 -27.70 17.36
N LYS A 355 -12.89 -28.26 18.14
CA LYS A 355 -12.60 -28.99 19.38
C LYS A 355 -11.71 -30.19 19.10
N ASP A 356 -10.63 -30.28 19.87
CA ASP A 356 -9.70 -31.40 19.80
C ASP A 356 -10.29 -32.59 20.56
N ALA A 357 -10.36 -33.78 19.94
CA ALA A 357 -11.06 -34.92 20.53
C ALA A 357 -10.46 -35.33 21.89
N ALA A 358 -9.14 -35.21 22.03
CA ALA A 358 -8.41 -35.52 23.26
C ALA A 358 -8.55 -34.48 24.39
N PHE A 359 -8.95 -33.25 24.06
CA PHE A 359 -9.01 -32.13 25.01
C PHE A 359 -10.46 -31.65 25.28
N GLY A 360 -11.40 -31.92 24.37
CA GLY A 360 -12.77 -31.40 24.42
C GLY A 360 -12.89 -29.90 24.13
N THR A 361 -11.76 -29.21 23.92
CA THR A 361 -11.62 -27.76 23.71
C THR A 361 -10.79 -27.46 22.46
N PRO A 362 -10.97 -26.29 21.81
CA PRO A 362 -10.24 -25.89 20.60
C PRO A 362 -8.82 -25.38 20.91
N ILE A 363 -8.07 -26.10 21.75
CA ILE A 363 -6.66 -25.83 21.99
C ILE A 363 -5.86 -26.33 20.81
N LYS A 364 -4.78 -25.62 20.44
CA LYS A 364 -3.90 -25.97 19.33
C LYS A 364 -2.44 -25.85 19.70
N THR A 365 -1.60 -26.43 18.85
CA THR A 365 -0.16 -26.26 18.90
C THR A 365 0.24 -25.24 17.85
N TYR A 366 1.05 -24.25 18.25
CA TYR A 366 1.61 -23.28 17.33
C TYR A 366 3.13 -23.24 17.48
N ILE A 367 3.85 -23.30 16.36
CA ILE A 367 5.30 -23.15 16.36
C ILE A 367 5.61 -21.69 16.04
N ASP A 368 6.18 -21.00 17.01
CA ASP A 368 6.53 -19.61 16.93
C ASP A 368 8.01 -19.45 16.55
N LYS A 369 8.31 -18.39 15.79
CA LYS A 369 9.67 -18.01 15.42
C LYS A 369 9.93 -16.59 15.93
N SER A 370 11.01 -16.43 16.67
CA SER A 370 11.55 -15.17 17.15
C SER A 370 13.07 -15.32 17.14
N PHE A 371 13.73 -14.75 16.14
CA PHE A 371 15.17 -14.91 15.96
C PHE A 371 15.94 -14.67 17.27
N PRO A 372 16.90 -15.54 17.64
CA PRO A 372 17.40 -16.70 16.91
C PRO A 372 16.69 -18.03 17.25
N ARG A 373 15.51 -18.01 17.89
CA ARG A 373 14.82 -19.18 18.44
C ARG A 373 13.52 -19.53 17.70
N SER A 374 13.26 -20.83 17.62
CA SER A 374 11.98 -21.39 17.19
C SER A 374 11.47 -22.31 18.28
N GLU A 375 10.23 -22.12 18.73
CA GLU A 375 9.68 -22.80 19.90
C GLU A 375 8.21 -23.17 19.71
N GLY A 376 7.81 -24.33 20.25
CA GLY A 376 6.44 -24.81 20.21
C GLY A 376 5.64 -24.34 21.43
N LYS A 377 4.40 -23.91 21.22
CA LYS A 377 3.51 -23.39 22.26
C LYS A 377 2.11 -24.00 22.16
N MET A 378 1.47 -24.19 23.31
CA MET A 378 0.03 -24.44 23.37
C MET A 378 -0.72 -23.11 23.28
N VAL A 379 -1.67 -22.99 22.36
CA VAL A 379 -2.42 -21.74 22.13
C VAL A 379 -3.93 -21.96 22.13
N SER A 380 -4.66 -20.90 22.45
CA SER A 380 -6.11 -20.83 22.32
C SER A 380 -6.51 -19.61 21.49
N LEU A 381 -7.48 -19.78 20.61
CA LEU A 381 -8.12 -18.66 19.90
C LEU A 381 -8.82 -17.73 20.91
N ILE A 382 -8.60 -16.43 20.77
CA ILE A 382 -9.43 -15.38 21.38
C ILE A 382 -10.54 -15.04 20.39
N GLY A 383 -10.17 -14.66 19.16
CA GLY A 383 -11.11 -14.39 18.09
C GLY A 383 -10.41 -14.20 16.75
N THR A 384 -11.21 -14.22 15.68
CA THR A 384 -10.79 -13.81 14.34
C THR A 384 -11.41 -12.46 14.01
N ASP A 385 -10.75 -11.67 13.16
CA ASP A 385 -11.23 -10.32 12.83
C ASP A 385 -12.36 -10.34 11.78
N GLN A 386 -13.52 -10.84 12.22
CA GLN A 386 -14.70 -11.00 11.39
C GLN A 386 -15.31 -9.66 10.94
N ILE A 387 -15.23 -8.61 11.77
CA ILE A 387 -15.88 -7.30 11.50
C ILE A 387 -15.19 -6.51 10.39
N ARG A 388 -13.86 -6.66 10.21
CA ARG A 388 -13.16 -6.08 9.06
C ARG A 388 -13.19 -6.99 7.83
N ASN A 389 -14.03 -8.03 7.84
CA ASN A 389 -14.08 -9.08 6.81
C ASN A 389 -12.67 -9.61 6.47
N ARG A 390 -11.81 -9.71 7.49
CA ARG A 390 -10.48 -10.32 7.43
C ARG A 390 -10.47 -11.59 8.29
N PRO A 391 -11.25 -12.63 7.94
CA PRO A 391 -11.18 -13.92 8.66
C PRO A 391 -9.78 -14.52 8.61
N LYS A 392 -8.94 -14.03 7.68
CA LYS A 392 -7.52 -14.35 7.51
C LYS A 392 -6.59 -13.82 8.63
N VAL A 393 -7.10 -13.20 9.71
CA VAL A 393 -6.31 -12.79 10.89
C VAL A 393 -6.96 -13.31 12.18
N ALA A 394 -6.18 -14.01 13.00
CA ALA A 394 -6.58 -14.53 14.30
C ALA A 394 -5.70 -13.99 15.42
N LEU A 395 -6.31 -13.67 16.56
CA LEU A 395 -5.61 -13.39 17.80
C LEU A 395 -5.66 -14.63 18.69
N VAL A 396 -4.49 -15.16 19.07
CA VAL A 396 -4.37 -16.30 19.97
C VAL A 396 -3.63 -15.94 21.24
N PHE A 397 -3.94 -16.63 22.33
CA PHE A 397 -3.27 -16.50 23.62
C PHE A 397 -2.30 -17.67 23.85
N ASN A 398 -1.11 -17.39 24.38
CA ASN A 398 -0.12 -18.38 24.78
C ASN A 398 -0.52 -19.02 26.12
N LEU A 399 -0.99 -20.27 26.09
CA LEU A 399 -1.48 -20.98 27.27
C LEU A 399 -0.37 -21.44 28.23
N SER A 400 0.91 -21.19 27.92
CA SER A 400 2.00 -21.33 28.88
C SER A 400 1.79 -20.40 30.09
N HIS A 401 1.13 -19.27 29.87
CA HIS A 401 0.70 -18.36 30.92
C HIS A 401 -0.74 -18.65 31.36
N ASP A 402 -1.05 -18.42 32.64
CA ASP A 402 -2.41 -18.54 33.15
C ASP A 402 -3.18 -17.22 32.93
N PRO A 403 -4.16 -17.16 32.00
CA PRO A 403 -4.91 -15.93 31.74
C PRO A 403 -5.74 -15.47 32.94
N ARG A 404 -6.06 -16.37 33.89
CA ARG A 404 -6.81 -16.05 35.12
C ARG A 404 -5.98 -15.26 36.12
N GLN A 405 -4.65 -15.44 36.09
CA GLN A 405 -3.70 -14.80 37.00
C GLN A 405 -2.91 -13.68 36.35
N PHE A 406 -3.06 -13.49 35.03
CA PHE A 406 -2.36 -12.45 34.29
C PHE A 406 -2.74 -11.05 34.79
N LYS A 407 -1.71 -10.26 35.11
CA LYS A 407 -1.85 -8.85 35.46
C LYS A 407 -0.81 -8.00 34.73
N ARG A 408 -1.25 -6.89 34.14
CA ARG A 408 -0.39 -5.85 33.58
C ARG A 408 -0.99 -4.50 33.89
N TRP A 409 -0.14 -3.53 34.21
CA TRP A 409 -0.58 -2.18 34.62
C TRP A 409 -1.59 -2.20 35.79
N GLY A 410 -1.47 -3.18 36.69
CA GLY A 410 -2.39 -3.38 37.82
C GLY A 410 -3.76 -3.97 37.47
N LYS A 411 -4.06 -4.18 36.18
CA LYS A 411 -5.34 -4.70 35.66
C LYS A 411 -5.24 -6.18 35.29
N THR A 412 -6.33 -6.92 35.44
CA THR A 412 -6.54 -8.27 34.90
C THR A 412 -7.05 -8.20 33.46
N LEU A 413 -7.00 -9.32 32.70
CA LEU A 413 -7.48 -9.33 31.31
C LEU A 413 -8.94 -8.90 31.14
N LYS A 414 -9.80 -9.15 32.14
CA LYS A 414 -11.21 -8.73 32.13
C LYS A 414 -11.41 -7.24 32.39
N GLU A 415 -10.40 -6.56 32.93
CA GLU A 415 -10.43 -5.12 33.24
C GLU A 415 -9.74 -4.28 32.15
N PHE A 416 -9.21 -4.93 31.11
CA PHE A 416 -8.55 -4.23 30.01
C PHE A 416 -9.57 -3.50 29.13
N THR A 417 -9.22 -2.28 28.75
CA THR A 417 -9.88 -1.54 27.67
C THR A 417 -9.32 -1.96 26.30
N ALA A 418 -9.94 -1.52 25.21
CA ALA A 418 -9.42 -1.75 23.86
C ALA A 418 -7.99 -1.20 23.69
N SER A 419 -7.67 -0.05 24.29
CA SER A 419 -6.32 0.52 24.24
C SER A 419 -5.31 -0.34 25.01
N ASP A 420 -5.68 -0.85 26.18
CA ASP A 420 -4.82 -1.75 26.96
C ASP A 420 -4.50 -3.04 26.16
N TRP A 421 -5.49 -3.61 25.49
CA TRP A 421 -5.29 -4.74 24.58
C TRP A 421 -4.42 -4.39 23.38
N ALA A 422 -4.59 -3.20 22.81
CA ALA A 422 -3.79 -2.75 21.68
C ALA A 422 -2.31 -2.65 22.05
N ASP A 423 -2.01 -2.09 23.21
CA ASP A 423 -0.64 -1.97 23.73
C ASP A 423 -0.04 -3.34 24.08
N LEU A 424 -0.85 -4.26 24.63
CA LEU A 424 -0.42 -5.65 24.87
C LEU A 424 -0.02 -6.33 23.55
N ILE A 425 -0.85 -6.22 22.52
CA ILE A 425 -0.61 -6.83 21.20
C ILE A 425 0.67 -6.25 20.58
N LYS A 426 0.80 -4.92 20.52
CA LYS A 426 2.02 -4.25 19.99
C LYS A 426 3.28 -4.69 20.73
N SER A 427 3.21 -4.80 22.06
CA SER A 427 4.36 -5.23 22.87
C SER A 427 4.73 -6.72 22.73
N ALA A 428 3.84 -7.54 22.18
CA ALA A 428 4.10 -8.95 21.94
C ALA A 428 4.74 -9.20 20.54
N GLU A 429 4.79 -8.18 19.69
CA GLU A 429 5.44 -8.29 18.37
C GLU A 429 6.94 -8.51 18.53
N GLY A 430 7.47 -9.54 17.86
CA GLY A 430 8.89 -9.91 17.96
C GLY A 430 9.32 -10.57 19.29
N ASN A 431 8.43 -10.73 20.27
CA ASN A 431 8.78 -11.28 21.58
C ASN A 431 8.46 -12.79 21.70
N PRO A 432 9.47 -13.67 21.88
CA PRO A 432 9.25 -15.10 22.12
C PRO A 432 8.36 -15.38 23.34
N GLU A 433 8.44 -14.57 24.38
CA GLU A 433 7.66 -14.73 25.61
C GLU A 433 6.34 -13.93 25.57
N GLY A 434 5.93 -13.51 24.38
CA GLY A 434 4.67 -12.79 24.17
C GLY A 434 3.46 -13.59 24.67
N PHE A 435 2.58 -12.92 25.41
CA PHE A 435 1.34 -13.51 25.94
C PHE A 435 0.29 -13.77 24.85
N VAL A 436 0.35 -13.02 23.76
CA VAL A 436 -0.57 -13.10 22.62
C VAL A 436 0.20 -13.15 21.32
N LYS A 437 -0.39 -13.74 20.28
CA LYS A 437 0.15 -13.77 18.93
C LYS A 437 -0.93 -13.46 17.91
N VAL A 438 -0.57 -12.67 16.91
CA VAL A 438 -1.40 -12.45 15.72
C VAL A 438 -0.97 -13.46 14.66
N ILE A 439 -1.89 -14.34 14.26
CA ILE A 439 -1.68 -15.33 13.21
C ILE A 439 -2.39 -14.86 11.94
N GLN A 440 -1.63 -14.78 10.83
CA GLN A 440 -2.18 -14.54 9.50
C GLN A 440 -2.48 -15.89 8.84
N LEU A 441 -3.77 -16.23 8.72
CA LEU A 441 -4.22 -17.57 8.31
C LEU A 441 -3.88 -17.91 6.86
N HIS A 442 -3.81 -16.89 5.99
CA HIS A 442 -3.47 -17.02 4.56
C HIS A 442 -1.97 -17.11 4.28
N LYS A 443 -1.14 -17.06 5.32
CA LYS A 443 0.32 -17.13 5.23
C LYS A 443 0.84 -18.51 5.64
N SER A 444 0.11 -19.59 5.35
CA SER A 444 0.50 -20.99 5.65
C SER A 444 1.09 -21.15 7.06
N PRO A 445 0.31 -20.88 8.13
CA PRO A 445 0.81 -20.82 9.49
C PRO A 445 1.24 -22.20 10.00
N ARG A 446 2.18 -22.23 10.96
CA ARG A 446 2.69 -23.44 11.62
C ARG A 446 1.73 -23.93 12.72
N LEU A 447 0.50 -24.23 12.33
CA LEU A 447 -0.60 -24.60 13.22
C LEU A 447 -0.88 -26.11 13.17
N PHE A 448 -0.88 -26.75 14.34
CA PHE A 448 -1.04 -28.20 14.50
C PHE A 448 -2.07 -28.53 15.59
N ASP A 449 -2.47 -29.79 15.67
CA ASP A 449 -3.36 -30.26 16.75
C ASP A 449 -2.67 -30.24 18.11
N ALA A 450 -3.45 -30.14 19.18
CA ALA A 450 -2.90 -30.03 20.53
C ALA A 450 -2.12 -31.29 20.97
N GLU A 451 -2.47 -32.45 20.41
CA GLU A 451 -1.78 -33.72 20.69
C GLU A 451 -0.30 -33.69 20.30
N LEU A 452 0.04 -33.05 19.17
CA LEU A 452 1.43 -32.94 18.72
C LEU A 452 2.27 -32.15 19.73
N GLY A 453 1.74 -31.03 20.23
CA GLY A 453 2.43 -30.20 21.21
C GLY A 453 2.53 -30.89 22.57
N TYR A 454 1.50 -31.65 22.96
CA TYR A 454 1.53 -32.45 24.18
C TYR A 454 2.59 -33.55 24.13
N LYS A 455 2.70 -34.26 23.00
CA LYS A 455 3.74 -35.29 22.78
C LYS A 455 5.15 -34.71 22.83
N ASN A 456 5.33 -33.47 22.35
CA ASN A 456 6.62 -32.77 22.32
C ASN A 456 6.90 -31.94 23.58
N GLY A 457 6.04 -31.98 24.60
CA GLY A 457 6.27 -31.29 25.88
C GLY A 457 6.01 -29.78 25.88
N PHE A 458 5.38 -29.23 24.84
CA PHE A 458 5.05 -27.79 24.75
C PHE A 458 3.99 -27.34 25.76
N ASN A 459 3.36 -28.28 26.45
CA ASN A 459 2.46 -28.03 27.57
C ASN A 459 3.19 -27.65 28.87
N MET A 460 4.53 -27.67 28.91
CA MET A 460 5.32 -27.33 30.10
C MET A 460 4.91 -28.10 31.37
N GLY A 461 4.51 -29.37 31.21
CA GLY A 461 4.05 -30.22 32.31
C GLY A 461 2.61 -29.95 32.78
N LEU A 462 1.87 -29.03 32.16
CA LEU A 462 0.46 -28.78 32.48
C LEU A 462 -0.43 -29.97 32.06
N THR A 463 -1.43 -30.28 32.88
CA THR A 463 -2.42 -31.31 32.56
C THR A 463 -3.40 -30.83 31.50
N ARG A 464 -4.04 -31.77 30.79
CA ARG A 464 -5.09 -31.43 29.81
C ARG A 464 -6.24 -30.65 30.47
N THR A 465 -6.62 -31.03 31.69
CA THR A 465 -7.66 -30.35 32.47
C THR A 465 -7.30 -28.90 32.79
N GLU A 466 -6.04 -28.64 33.15
CA GLU A 466 -5.58 -27.28 33.44
C GLU A 466 -5.55 -26.41 32.17
N LEU A 467 -5.07 -26.96 31.05
CA LEU A 467 -5.11 -26.27 29.76
C LEU A 467 -6.55 -25.94 29.32
N ALA A 468 -7.49 -26.88 29.49
CA ALA A 468 -8.91 -26.66 29.21
C ALA A 468 -9.50 -25.55 30.11
N ALA A 469 -9.14 -25.52 31.40
CA ALA A 469 -9.59 -24.47 32.31
C ALA A 469 -9.07 -23.07 31.92
N ARG A 470 -7.84 -22.97 31.41
CA ARG A 470 -7.30 -21.72 30.87
C ARG A 470 -8.04 -21.27 29.61
N HIS A 471 -8.36 -22.20 28.71
CA HIS A 471 -9.18 -21.91 27.53
C HIS A 471 -10.58 -21.39 27.92
N THR A 472 -11.27 -22.05 28.87
CA THR A 472 -12.62 -21.64 29.30
C THR A 472 -12.67 -20.20 29.81
N PHE A 473 -11.60 -19.70 30.44
CA PHE A 473 -11.52 -18.29 30.84
C PHE A 473 -11.50 -17.33 29.65
N LEU A 474 -10.79 -17.70 28.57
CA LEU A 474 -10.68 -16.91 27.34
C LEU A 474 -11.94 -17.01 26.47
N ASP A 475 -12.80 -18.02 26.70
CA ASP A 475 -14.05 -18.24 25.96
C ASP A 475 -15.18 -17.25 26.35
N ASP A 476 -14.87 -16.24 27.17
CA ASP A 476 -15.79 -15.19 27.60
C ASP A 476 -16.03 -14.15 26.48
N ASN A 477 -17.28 -14.03 26.01
CA ASN A 477 -17.65 -13.11 24.92
C ASN A 477 -17.29 -11.65 25.20
N SER A 478 -17.42 -11.18 26.45
CA SER A 478 -17.13 -9.78 26.79
C SER A 478 -15.64 -9.48 26.66
N LEU A 479 -14.78 -10.42 27.05
CA LEU A 479 -13.34 -10.32 26.88
C LEU A 479 -12.96 -10.33 25.40
N LYS A 480 -13.55 -11.25 24.62
CA LYS A 480 -13.28 -11.38 23.18
C LYS A 480 -13.63 -10.09 22.44
N GLU A 481 -14.80 -9.51 22.69
CA GLU A 481 -15.22 -8.26 22.04
C GLU A 481 -14.22 -7.12 22.26
N VAL A 482 -13.77 -6.91 23.50
CA VAL A 482 -12.82 -5.85 23.83
C VAL A 482 -11.41 -6.14 23.29
N ALA A 483 -10.96 -7.40 23.37
CA ALA A 483 -9.68 -7.83 22.81
C ALA A 483 -9.63 -7.64 21.29
N MET A 484 -10.72 -7.98 20.59
CA MET A 484 -10.83 -7.79 19.15
C MET A 484 -10.93 -6.31 18.79
N ALA A 485 -11.60 -5.47 19.59
CA ALA A 485 -11.53 -4.01 19.42
C ALA A 485 -10.08 -3.49 19.57
N GLY A 486 -9.32 -4.02 20.54
CA GLY A 486 -7.91 -3.71 20.72
C GLY A 486 -7.02 -4.17 19.55
N LEU A 487 -7.29 -5.34 18.95
CA LEU A 487 -6.61 -5.78 17.72
C LEU A 487 -6.81 -4.77 16.58
N ARG A 488 -7.99 -4.15 16.50
CA ARG A 488 -8.29 -3.12 15.47
C ARG A 488 -7.51 -1.84 15.67
N LEU A 489 -7.31 -1.44 16.93
CA LEU A 489 -6.44 -0.31 17.28
C LEU A 489 -4.95 -0.61 17.12
N ALA A 490 -4.52 -1.85 17.40
CA ALA A 490 -3.13 -2.26 17.27
C ALA A 490 -2.67 -2.36 15.81
N ARG A 491 -3.58 -2.83 14.95
CA ARG A 491 -3.36 -3.01 13.52
C ARG A 491 -4.41 -2.20 12.76
N PRO A 492 -4.33 -0.85 12.75
CA PRO A 492 -5.30 -0.03 12.03
C PRO A 492 -5.29 -0.40 10.54
N GLN A 493 -6.42 -0.18 9.85
CA GLN A 493 -6.43 -0.28 8.39
C GLN A 493 -5.45 0.77 7.86
N LEU A 494 -4.48 0.34 7.05
CA LEU A 494 -3.59 1.27 6.39
C LEU A 494 -4.46 2.06 5.39
N HIS A 495 -4.58 3.36 5.62
CA HIS A 495 -5.12 4.31 4.64
C HIS A 495 -4.14 4.39 3.44
N GLY A 496 -4.62 4.86 2.29
CA GLY A 496 -3.89 4.84 1.02
C GLY A 496 -2.55 5.61 1.02
N PRO A 497 -1.88 5.66 -0.15
CA PRO A 497 -0.61 6.39 -0.35
C PRO A 497 -0.70 7.89 -0.04
N GLU A 498 -1.89 8.41 0.22
CA GLU A 498 -2.22 9.77 0.66
C GLU A 498 -1.46 10.22 1.93
N ARG A 499 -0.92 9.28 2.71
CA ARG A 499 -0.03 9.58 3.85
C ARG A 499 1.46 9.58 3.50
N LEU A 500 1.84 9.09 2.33
CA LEU A 500 3.21 9.02 1.88
C LEU A 500 3.58 10.33 1.20
N VAL A 501 4.67 10.94 1.68
CA VAL A 501 5.19 12.14 1.06
C VAL A 501 5.93 11.73 -0.23
N LEU A 502 5.40 12.15 -1.39
CA LEU A 502 5.91 11.84 -2.74
C LEU A 502 5.78 10.34 -3.11
N PRO A 503 4.56 9.77 -3.17
CA PRO A 503 4.36 8.34 -3.40
C PRO A 503 5.01 7.90 -4.73
N GLN A 504 5.56 6.69 -4.75
CA GLN A 504 6.06 6.05 -5.96
C GLN A 504 5.07 4.96 -6.42
N LEU A 505 5.05 4.67 -7.71
CA LEU A 505 4.10 3.73 -8.33
C LEU A 505 4.09 2.35 -7.66
N GLU A 506 5.24 1.87 -7.21
CA GLU A 506 5.42 0.57 -6.54
C GLU A 506 4.73 0.52 -5.15
N GLU A 507 4.56 1.68 -4.50
CA GLU A 507 3.97 1.77 -3.15
C GLU A 507 2.44 1.73 -3.21
N GLU A 508 1.87 1.96 -4.39
CA GLU A 508 0.44 1.97 -4.64
C GLU A 508 -0.16 0.58 -4.92
N LEU A 509 0.69 -0.45 -4.93
CA LEU A 509 0.32 -1.86 -5.11
C LEU A 509 -0.92 -2.30 -4.30
N PHE A 510 -1.09 -1.77 -3.09
CA PHE A 510 -2.24 -2.07 -2.23
C PHE A 510 -3.18 -0.88 -2.00
N GLY A 511 -2.90 0.28 -2.61
CA GLY A 511 -3.75 1.46 -2.57
C GLY A 511 -5.08 1.23 -3.30
N ALA A 512 -5.04 0.57 -4.47
CA ALA A 512 -6.24 0.28 -5.28
C ALA A 512 -6.93 -1.07 -4.95
N PHE A 513 -6.20 -2.05 -4.38
CA PHE A 513 -6.61 -3.47 -4.29
C PHE A 513 -7.20 -3.93 -2.93
N ASN A 514 -7.71 -3.05 -2.06
CA ASN A 514 -8.55 -3.55 -0.95
C ASN A 514 -9.95 -3.95 -1.45
N THR A 515 -10.02 -4.90 -2.39
CA THR A 515 -11.24 -5.67 -2.64
C THR A 515 -11.35 -6.75 -1.58
N LEU A 516 -12.30 -6.54 -0.66
CA LEU A 516 -12.60 -7.39 0.47
C LEU A 516 -13.36 -8.65 0.00
N GLU A 517 -12.73 -9.82 0.04
CA GLU A 517 -13.38 -11.11 -0.24
C GLU A 517 -13.90 -11.75 1.07
N VAL A 518 -15.15 -12.21 1.07
CA VAL A 518 -15.82 -12.95 2.14
C VAL A 518 -16.13 -14.36 1.65
N PHE A 519 -15.95 -15.37 2.51
CA PHE A 519 -16.40 -16.73 2.21
C PHE A 519 -17.89 -16.87 2.56
N ASP A 520 -18.72 -17.25 1.58
CA ASP A 520 -20.13 -17.60 1.78
C ASP A 520 -20.23 -19.12 2.04
N PRO A 521 -20.48 -19.56 3.28
CA PRO A 521 -20.50 -20.98 3.63
C PRO A 521 -21.64 -21.76 2.95
N GLU A 522 -22.71 -21.08 2.53
CA GLU A 522 -23.85 -21.71 1.84
C GLU A 522 -23.60 -21.84 0.34
N ALA A 523 -22.88 -20.87 -0.26
CA ALA A 523 -22.53 -20.90 -1.68
C ALA A 523 -21.22 -21.65 -1.99
N GLY A 524 -20.35 -21.85 -1.00
CA GLY A 524 -19.06 -22.52 -1.20
C GLY A 524 -18.03 -21.69 -1.99
N GLU A 525 -18.28 -20.39 -2.17
CA GLU A 525 -17.47 -19.48 -2.98
C GLU A 525 -17.07 -18.22 -2.19
N ASP A 526 -15.96 -17.60 -2.60
CA ASP A 526 -15.55 -16.28 -2.09
C ASP A 526 -16.39 -15.21 -2.80
N ARG A 527 -17.29 -14.56 -2.08
CA ARG A 527 -18.06 -13.40 -2.54
C ARG A 527 -17.44 -12.14 -1.96
N GLN A 528 -17.26 -11.09 -2.74
CA GLN A 528 -17.03 -9.76 -2.16
C GLN A 528 -18.26 -9.36 -1.36
N VAL A 529 -18.20 -9.38 -0.03
CA VAL A 529 -19.28 -8.89 0.82
C VAL A 529 -18.72 -7.75 1.65
N HIS A 530 -19.23 -6.56 1.37
CA HIS A 530 -19.09 -5.41 2.25
C HIS A 530 -20.21 -5.48 3.27
N LEU A 531 -19.90 -5.25 4.55
CA LEU A 531 -20.91 -4.94 5.56
C LEU A 531 -21.49 -3.57 5.18
N PHE A 532 -22.51 -3.54 4.32
CA PHE A 532 -23.22 -2.31 4.01
C PHE A 532 -23.95 -1.88 5.28
N LEU A 533 -23.53 -0.75 5.86
CA LEU A 533 -24.28 -0.17 6.98
C LEU A 533 -25.47 0.65 6.46
N ASN A 534 -25.46 1.08 5.19
CA ASN A 534 -26.52 1.88 4.57
C ASN A 534 -26.55 1.75 3.02
N ALA A 535 -27.61 2.28 2.42
CA ALA A 535 -27.92 2.21 0.99
C ALA A 535 -26.95 3.01 0.09
N SER A 536 -26.40 4.10 0.59
CA SER A 536 -25.54 5.02 -0.18
C SER A 536 -24.16 4.41 -0.38
N GLU A 537 -23.58 3.82 0.67
CA GLU A 537 -22.31 3.08 0.58
C GLU A 537 -22.39 1.93 -0.44
N LYS A 538 -23.56 1.29 -0.57
CA LYS A 538 -23.79 0.28 -1.62
C LYS A 538 -23.69 0.87 -3.03
N LYS A 539 -24.34 2.01 -3.29
CA LYS A 539 -24.26 2.69 -4.61
C LYS A 539 -22.83 3.10 -4.95
N ALA A 540 -22.10 3.62 -3.97
CA ALA A 540 -20.70 3.99 -4.16
C ALA A 540 -19.85 2.77 -4.55
N MET A 541 -20.04 1.65 -3.84
CA MET A 541 -19.32 0.41 -4.14
C MET A 541 -19.69 -0.18 -5.51
N ASP A 542 -20.97 -0.20 -5.88
CA ASP A 542 -21.40 -0.70 -7.19
C ASP A 542 -20.77 0.12 -8.32
N SER A 543 -20.73 1.45 -8.17
CA SER A 543 -20.04 2.37 -9.08
C SER A 543 -18.53 2.10 -9.15
N ARG A 544 -17.88 1.89 -7.99
CA ARG A 544 -16.44 1.56 -7.91
C ARG A 544 -16.14 0.23 -8.60
N ASN A 545 -16.92 -0.81 -8.32
CA ASN A 545 -16.74 -2.15 -8.88
C ASN A 545 -16.93 -2.15 -10.39
N HIS A 546 -17.86 -1.36 -10.90
CA HIS A 546 -18.03 -1.18 -12.34
C HIS A 546 -16.80 -0.55 -12.98
N ALA A 547 -16.27 0.55 -12.40
CA ALA A 547 -15.04 1.19 -12.88
C ALA A 547 -13.83 0.23 -12.85
N LEU A 548 -13.63 -0.49 -11.74
CA LEU A 548 -12.57 -1.49 -11.61
C LEU A 548 -12.72 -2.65 -12.60
N LYS A 549 -13.95 -3.07 -12.91
CA LYS A 549 -14.23 -4.14 -13.86
C LYS A 549 -13.82 -3.73 -15.28
N ILE A 550 -14.22 -2.53 -15.72
CA ILE A 550 -13.78 -1.97 -17.01
C ILE A 550 -12.25 -1.89 -17.07
N ARG A 551 -11.61 -1.34 -16.03
CA ARG A 551 -10.14 -1.29 -15.93
C ARG A 551 -9.52 -2.69 -16.02
N SER A 552 -10.09 -3.68 -15.33
CA SER A 552 -9.58 -5.06 -15.33
C SER A 552 -9.64 -5.71 -16.70
N PHE A 553 -10.66 -5.42 -17.51
CA PHE A 553 -10.76 -5.92 -18.89
C PHE A 553 -9.65 -5.33 -19.78
N TRP A 554 -9.35 -4.05 -19.63
CA TRP A 554 -8.23 -3.41 -20.32
C TRP A 554 -6.86 -3.96 -19.87
N LEU A 555 -6.65 -4.11 -18.56
CA LEU A 555 -5.43 -4.77 -18.05
C LEU A 555 -5.32 -6.21 -18.55
N SER A 556 -6.43 -6.95 -18.62
CA SER A 556 -6.44 -8.30 -19.18
C SER A 556 -6.10 -8.27 -20.68
N ALA A 557 -6.58 -7.30 -21.47
CA ALA A 557 -6.18 -7.15 -22.87
C ALA A 557 -4.67 -6.92 -23.00
N MET A 558 -4.10 -6.13 -22.08
CA MET A 558 -2.68 -5.78 -22.01
C MET A 558 -1.80 -6.70 -21.16
N LYS A 559 -2.32 -7.83 -20.66
CA LYS A 559 -1.57 -8.72 -19.76
C LYS A 559 -0.24 -9.19 -20.36
N PRO A 560 0.83 -9.37 -19.56
CA PRO A 560 2.16 -9.69 -20.08
C PRO A 560 2.35 -11.18 -20.48
N ASP A 561 1.48 -12.08 -20.02
CA ASP A 561 1.62 -13.53 -20.16
C ASP A 561 0.97 -14.11 -21.44
N GLU A 562 1.25 -13.51 -22.60
CA GLU A 562 0.73 -14.03 -23.88
C GLU A 562 1.66 -15.07 -24.51
N ASP A 563 1.10 -16.23 -24.86
CA ASP A 563 1.88 -17.34 -25.43
C ASP A 563 2.58 -16.94 -26.74
N VAL A 564 1.92 -16.16 -27.61
CA VAL A 564 2.48 -15.67 -28.87
C VAL A 564 3.73 -14.78 -28.67
N LEU A 565 3.87 -14.15 -27.50
CA LEU A 565 5.02 -13.27 -27.20
C LEU A 565 6.16 -13.99 -26.49
N LEU A 566 5.83 -15.03 -25.73
CA LEU A 566 6.77 -15.71 -24.84
C LEU A 566 7.40 -16.97 -25.45
N ASN A 567 6.77 -17.58 -26.47
CA ASN A 567 7.32 -18.69 -27.27
C ASN A 567 7.79 -19.92 -26.47
N ASP A 568 7.04 -20.30 -25.43
CA ASP A 568 7.31 -21.51 -24.63
C ASP A 568 6.42 -22.70 -25.03
N THR A 569 5.81 -22.68 -26.22
CA THR A 569 4.91 -23.74 -26.71
C THR A 569 5.37 -24.31 -28.06
N PRO A 570 5.06 -25.59 -28.36
CA PRO A 570 5.33 -26.19 -29.67
C PRO A 570 4.29 -25.82 -30.73
N GLU A 571 3.31 -24.97 -30.41
CA GLU A 571 2.22 -24.59 -31.31
C GLU A 571 2.71 -23.63 -32.40
N GLU A 572 2.06 -23.67 -33.57
CA GLU A 572 2.40 -22.76 -34.68
C GLU A 572 2.08 -21.30 -34.31
N GLU A 573 2.98 -20.39 -34.66
CA GLU A 573 2.89 -18.97 -34.33
C GLU A 573 1.58 -18.31 -34.80
N TYR A 574 1.08 -18.71 -35.97
CA TYR A 574 -0.20 -18.24 -36.51
C TYR A 574 -1.39 -18.64 -35.64
N ASP A 575 -1.39 -19.85 -35.09
CA ASP A 575 -2.45 -20.34 -34.22
C ASP A 575 -2.42 -19.61 -32.86
N LEU A 576 -1.22 -19.34 -32.33
CA LEU A 576 -1.04 -18.52 -31.13
C LEU A 576 -1.55 -17.08 -31.34
N ALA A 577 -1.21 -16.47 -32.48
CA ALA A 577 -1.70 -15.16 -32.87
C ALA A 577 -3.24 -15.12 -32.98
N ARG A 578 -3.84 -16.18 -33.53
CA ARG A 578 -5.29 -16.32 -33.62
C ARG A 578 -5.96 -16.47 -32.25
N LYS A 579 -5.41 -17.31 -31.37
CA LYS A 579 -5.91 -17.45 -29.97
C LYS A 579 -5.86 -16.11 -29.23
N PHE A 580 -4.80 -15.33 -29.44
CA PHE A 580 -4.68 -13.98 -28.89
C PHE A 580 -5.79 -13.07 -29.44
N ALA A 581 -6.04 -13.05 -30.76
CA ALA A 581 -7.13 -12.28 -31.36
C ALA A 581 -8.53 -12.70 -30.85
N ASP A 582 -8.82 -14.00 -30.78
CA ASP A 582 -10.09 -14.53 -30.28
C ASP A 582 -10.36 -14.10 -28.82
N ARG A 583 -9.29 -14.05 -27.99
CA ARG A 583 -9.37 -13.56 -26.61
C ARG A 583 -9.70 -12.08 -26.55
N LEU A 584 -9.10 -11.27 -27.42
CA LEU A 584 -9.39 -9.84 -27.51
C LEU A 584 -10.85 -9.59 -27.92
N GLU A 585 -11.40 -10.37 -28.84
CA GLU A 585 -12.83 -10.30 -29.19
C GLU A 585 -13.75 -10.61 -28.00
N ASP A 586 -13.41 -11.59 -27.17
CA ASP A 586 -14.18 -11.90 -25.96
C ASP A 586 -14.12 -10.75 -24.93
N ILE A 587 -12.96 -10.11 -24.79
CA ILE A 587 -12.80 -8.92 -23.94
C ILE A 587 -13.63 -7.76 -24.49
N ASP A 588 -13.60 -7.51 -25.79
CA ASP A 588 -14.37 -6.42 -26.41
C ASP A 588 -15.89 -6.63 -26.23
N LYS A 589 -16.37 -7.89 -26.36
CA LYS A 589 -17.76 -8.26 -26.03
C LYS A 589 -18.10 -8.03 -24.55
N LYS A 590 -17.14 -8.20 -23.64
CA LYS A 590 -17.33 -7.91 -22.20
C LYS A 590 -17.35 -6.41 -21.92
N LEU A 591 -16.51 -5.63 -22.60
CA LEU A 591 -16.51 -4.17 -22.52
C LEU A 591 -17.84 -3.60 -23.03
N ASP A 592 -18.35 -4.07 -24.16
CA ASP A 592 -19.66 -3.71 -24.71
C ASP A 592 -20.79 -3.91 -23.70
N ARG A 593 -20.84 -5.08 -23.05
CA ARG A 593 -21.85 -5.41 -22.03
C ARG A 593 -21.80 -4.50 -20.81
N GLU A 594 -20.62 -4.00 -20.46
CA GLU A 594 -20.40 -3.09 -19.34
C GLU A 594 -20.36 -1.61 -19.79
N ASN A 595 -20.73 -1.27 -21.04
CA ASN A 595 -20.62 0.09 -21.58
C ASN A 595 -19.21 0.71 -21.41
N GLY A 596 -18.15 -0.10 -21.48
CA GLY A 596 -16.77 0.35 -21.45
C GLY A 596 -16.26 0.77 -22.84
N PRO A 597 -15.13 1.51 -22.91
CA PRO A 597 -14.50 1.86 -24.18
C PRO A 597 -13.94 0.60 -24.87
N TYR A 598 -14.18 0.48 -26.18
CA TYR A 598 -13.75 -0.64 -27.02
C TYR A 598 -12.24 -0.66 -27.24
N LEU A 599 -11.71 -1.86 -27.52
CA LEU A 599 -10.32 -2.04 -27.92
C LEU A 599 -10.06 -1.46 -29.32
N PRO A 600 -8.82 -1.04 -29.64
CA PRO A 600 -8.45 -0.63 -31.00
C PRO A 600 -8.65 -1.78 -32.01
N PRO A 601 -8.97 -1.53 -33.28
CA PRO A 601 -9.22 -2.60 -34.26
C PRO A 601 -7.98 -3.47 -34.53
N TYR A 602 -8.09 -4.80 -34.39
CA TYR A 602 -6.97 -5.76 -34.48
C TYR A 602 -6.67 -6.28 -35.91
N HIS A 603 -6.88 -5.48 -36.96
CA HIS A 603 -6.99 -5.93 -38.36
C HIS A 603 -5.82 -6.75 -38.97
N HIS A 604 -4.69 -6.94 -38.27
CA HIS A 604 -3.47 -7.56 -38.81
C HIS A 604 -2.66 -8.42 -37.81
N ILE A 605 -3.28 -9.00 -36.77
CA ILE A 605 -2.56 -9.91 -35.86
C ILE A 605 -2.43 -11.31 -36.51
N CYS A 606 -1.23 -11.67 -36.95
CA CYS A 606 -0.95 -12.97 -37.60
C CYS A 606 0.34 -13.65 -37.15
N ASP A 607 1.17 -12.95 -36.39
CA ASP A 607 2.48 -13.40 -35.93
C ASP A 607 2.87 -12.67 -34.63
N ARG A 608 4.04 -13.00 -34.09
CA ARG A 608 4.57 -12.42 -32.85
C ARG A 608 4.87 -10.93 -32.99
N GLU A 609 5.38 -10.49 -34.14
CA GLU A 609 5.73 -9.08 -34.34
C GLU A 609 4.48 -8.19 -34.37
N SER A 610 3.46 -8.59 -35.14
CA SER A 610 2.16 -7.91 -35.19
C SER A 610 1.43 -7.95 -33.85
N ALA A 611 1.48 -9.07 -33.11
CA ALA A 611 0.92 -9.15 -31.76
C ALA A 611 1.64 -8.20 -30.78
N PHE A 612 2.97 -8.11 -30.87
CA PHE A 612 3.78 -7.22 -30.03
C PHE A 612 3.47 -5.74 -30.31
N LEU A 613 3.39 -5.35 -31.59
CA LEU A 613 3.02 -3.99 -31.97
C LEU A 613 1.60 -3.64 -31.51
N TYR A 614 0.65 -4.56 -31.62
CA TYR A 614 -0.71 -4.35 -31.16
C TYR A 614 -0.80 -4.22 -29.63
N LYS A 615 0.03 -4.94 -28.86
CA LYS A 615 0.13 -4.72 -27.39
C LYS A 615 0.60 -3.32 -27.04
N ILE A 616 1.56 -2.79 -27.79
CA ILE A 616 2.01 -1.40 -27.61
C ILE A 616 0.87 -0.43 -27.95
N GLU A 617 0.13 -0.68 -29.04
CA GLU A 617 -1.06 0.12 -29.39
C GLU A 617 -2.13 0.09 -28.29
N LEU A 618 -2.39 -1.08 -27.69
CA LEU A 618 -3.28 -1.23 -26.53
C LEU A 618 -2.80 -0.35 -25.35
N MET A 619 -1.50 -0.39 -25.02
CA MET A 619 -0.92 0.43 -23.96
C MET A 619 -1.12 1.93 -24.23
N PHE A 620 -0.82 2.40 -25.44
CA PHE A 620 -1.06 3.80 -25.82
C PHE A 620 -2.53 4.17 -25.74
N THR A 621 -3.44 3.29 -26.18
CA THR A 621 -4.87 3.57 -26.20
C THR A 621 -5.45 3.62 -24.79
N MET A 622 -5.08 2.66 -23.92
CA MET A 622 -5.47 2.68 -22.51
C MET A 622 -4.94 3.92 -21.80
N ARG A 623 -3.69 4.32 -22.07
CA ARG A 623 -3.10 5.56 -21.57
C ARG A 623 -3.95 6.78 -21.92
N GLN A 624 -4.41 6.90 -23.18
CA GLN A 624 -5.27 8.01 -23.60
C GLN A 624 -6.65 7.97 -22.92
N HIS A 625 -7.25 6.79 -22.77
CA HIS A 625 -8.52 6.65 -22.06
C HIS A 625 -8.41 7.04 -20.58
N LEU A 626 -7.31 6.71 -19.91
CA LEU A 626 -7.04 7.16 -18.55
C LEU A 626 -6.89 8.70 -18.48
N MET A 627 -6.14 9.30 -19.41
CA MET A 627 -6.00 10.78 -19.47
C MET A 627 -7.34 11.49 -19.70
N ASN A 628 -8.23 10.89 -20.49
CA ASN A 628 -9.54 11.45 -20.81
C ASN A 628 -10.61 11.12 -19.76
N ASN A 629 -10.29 10.31 -18.74
CA ASN A 629 -11.23 9.76 -17.76
C ASN A 629 -12.33 8.86 -18.37
N ASP A 630 -12.06 8.24 -19.53
CA ASP A 630 -12.93 7.20 -20.13
C ASP A 630 -12.81 5.88 -19.36
N ILE A 631 -11.62 5.62 -18.83
CA ILE A 631 -11.32 4.55 -17.86
C ILE A 631 -10.89 5.26 -16.58
N LEU A 632 -11.46 4.84 -15.45
CA LEU A 632 -11.13 5.43 -14.16
C LEU A 632 -10.26 4.47 -13.34
N ASP A 633 -9.14 4.99 -12.84
CA ASP A 633 -8.31 4.31 -11.86
C ASP A 633 -8.72 4.76 -10.46
N VAL A 634 -9.72 4.09 -9.87
CA VAL A 634 -10.43 4.58 -8.68
C VAL A 634 -9.82 4.09 -7.35
N GLY A 635 -9.67 5.03 -6.40
CA GLY A 635 -9.25 4.81 -5.02
C GLY A 635 -10.33 4.19 -4.12
N HIS A 636 -10.15 4.31 -2.80
CA HIS A 636 -11.18 3.90 -1.82
C HIS A 636 -12.04 5.06 -1.36
N ASN A 637 -11.52 6.29 -1.44
CA ASN A 637 -12.28 7.45 -1.07
C ASN A 637 -13.29 7.79 -2.17
N PHE A 638 -14.49 8.12 -1.74
CA PHE A 638 -15.57 8.56 -2.61
C PHE A 638 -16.36 9.64 -1.90
N TRP A 639 -17.06 10.43 -2.67
CA TRP A 639 -18.03 11.40 -2.16
C TRP A 639 -19.23 11.43 -3.09
N PHE A 640 -20.33 11.99 -2.60
CA PHE A 640 -21.52 12.19 -3.40
C PHE A 640 -21.58 13.64 -3.86
N GLU A 641 -21.97 13.86 -5.11
CA GLU A 641 -22.26 15.17 -5.66
C GLU A 641 -23.70 15.22 -6.17
N ASP A 642 -24.30 16.40 -6.24
CA ASP A 642 -25.55 16.55 -6.98
C ASP A 642 -25.32 16.71 -8.50
N LYS A 643 -26.40 16.94 -9.25
CA LYS A 643 -26.32 17.23 -10.69
C LYS A 643 -25.50 18.49 -11.02
N ASP A 644 -25.37 19.38 -10.04
CA ASP A 644 -24.62 20.60 -10.13
C ASP A 644 -23.16 20.41 -9.65
N GLY A 645 -22.74 19.18 -9.35
CA GLY A 645 -21.38 18.87 -8.93
C GLY A 645 -21.07 19.28 -7.49
N ILE A 646 -22.08 19.67 -6.69
CA ILE A 646 -21.88 20.12 -5.31
C ILE A 646 -21.85 18.92 -4.39
N ARG A 647 -20.77 18.79 -3.62
CA ARG A 647 -20.56 17.69 -2.67
C ARG A 647 -21.63 17.67 -1.57
N TYR A 648 -22.15 16.48 -1.28
CA TYR A 648 -22.99 16.20 -0.11
C TYR A 648 -22.14 15.93 1.13
N SER A 649 -22.69 16.26 2.30
CA SER A 649 -22.16 15.78 3.58
C SER A 649 -22.41 14.27 3.71
N ASP A 650 -21.39 13.52 4.13
CA ASP A 650 -21.51 12.07 4.32
C ASP A 650 -22.60 11.71 5.34
N ASP A 651 -22.74 12.48 6.41
CA ASP A 651 -23.75 12.26 7.45
C ASP A 651 -25.19 12.48 6.95
N ASP A 652 -25.36 13.44 6.02
CA ASP A 652 -26.66 13.72 5.41
C ASP A 652 -27.11 12.56 4.51
N VAL A 653 -26.26 12.13 3.57
CA VAL A 653 -26.59 11.02 2.65
C VAL A 653 -26.79 9.71 3.41
N ARG A 654 -26.05 9.48 4.49
CA ARG A 654 -26.23 8.30 5.36
C ARG A 654 -27.58 8.27 6.07
N SER A 655 -28.23 9.42 6.26
CA SER A 655 -29.55 9.52 6.88
C SER A 655 -30.71 9.24 5.93
N TRP A 656 -30.46 9.25 4.61
CA TRP A 656 -31.50 9.07 3.60
C TRP A 656 -31.99 7.62 3.54
N SER A 657 -33.29 7.47 3.28
CA SER A 657 -33.88 6.16 3.01
C SER A 657 -33.42 5.61 1.65
N GLN A 658 -33.49 4.29 1.48
CA GLN A 658 -33.17 3.63 0.19
C GLN A 658 -33.97 4.24 -0.98
N LYS A 659 -35.25 4.58 -0.76
CA LYS A 659 -36.11 5.17 -1.79
C LYS A 659 -35.64 6.55 -2.21
N GLU A 660 -35.27 7.40 -1.25
CA GLU A 660 -34.74 8.74 -1.53
C GLU A 660 -33.42 8.67 -2.30
N ILE A 661 -32.52 7.76 -1.91
CA ILE A 661 -31.25 7.52 -2.61
C ILE A 661 -31.50 7.05 -4.05
N ASP A 662 -32.41 6.10 -4.26
CA ASP A 662 -32.70 5.60 -5.61
C ASP A 662 -33.35 6.68 -6.49
N GLU A 663 -34.28 7.49 -5.94
CA GLU A 663 -34.88 8.62 -6.66
C GLU A 663 -33.85 9.72 -6.99
N ALA A 664 -32.99 10.07 -6.05
CA ALA A 664 -31.93 11.06 -6.25
C ALA A 664 -30.88 10.58 -7.27
N TYR A 665 -30.47 9.31 -7.18
CA TYR A 665 -29.52 8.70 -8.11
C TYR A 665 -30.09 8.65 -9.54
N ASN A 666 -31.33 8.17 -9.70
CA ASN A 666 -31.99 8.06 -11.00
C ASN A 666 -32.31 9.43 -11.63
N SER A 667 -32.50 10.47 -10.83
CA SER A 667 -32.69 11.84 -11.31
C SER A 667 -31.38 12.60 -11.57
N GLY A 668 -30.22 11.98 -11.30
CA GLY A 668 -28.90 12.59 -11.42
C GLY A 668 -28.57 13.59 -10.30
N ASN A 669 -29.42 13.72 -9.29
CA ASN A 669 -29.19 14.56 -8.10
C ASN A 669 -28.32 13.87 -7.05
N LEU A 670 -27.90 12.62 -7.27
CA LEU A 670 -26.92 11.93 -6.44
C LEU A 670 -25.96 11.15 -7.34
N ASN A 671 -24.79 11.73 -7.59
CA ASN A 671 -23.71 11.16 -8.38
C ASN A 671 -22.59 10.70 -7.45
N VAL A 672 -22.08 9.50 -7.64
CA VAL A 672 -20.90 9.03 -6.91
C VAL A 672 -19.66 9.53 -7.64
N ARG A 673 -18.78 10.21 -6.92
CA ARG A 673 -17.41 10.51 -7.36
C ARG A 673 -16.43 9.68 -6.58
N HIS A 674 -15.41 9.22 -7.26
CA HIS A 674 -14.31 8.50 -6.67
C HIS A 674 -13.05 9.35 -6.77
N GLU A 675 -12.19 9.21 -5.77
CA GLU A 675 -10.79 9.60 -5.90
C GLU A 675 -10.19 8.90 -7.13
N VAL A 676 -9.57 9.67 -8.02
CA VAL A 676 -8.84 9.15 -9.18
C VAL A 676 -7.37 9.09 -8.82
N THR A 677 -6.82 7.89 -8.90
CA THR A 677 -5.39 7.60 -8.75
C THR A 677 -4.71 7.72 -10.11
N ASN A 678 -3.51 8.31 -10.18
CA ASN A 678 -2.77 8.49 -11.44
C ASN A 678 -1.69 7.42 -11.62
N THR A 679 -1.97 6.21 -11.18
CA THR A 679 -0.95 5.19 -10.94
C THR A 679 -0.79 4.31 -12.16
N THR A 680 -1.89 3.82 -12.71
CA THR A 680 -1.88 2.98 -13.91
C THR A 680 -1.26 3.70 -15.10
N ILE A 681 -1.52 5.01 -15.26
CA ILE A 681 -0.90 5.80 -16.34
C ILE A 681 0.61 5.85 -16.22
N GLY A 682 1.15 6.09 -15.01
CA GLY A 682 2.59 6.11 -14.77
C GLY A 682 3.25 4.74 -14.96
N ILE A 683 2.54 3.65 -14.62
CA ILE A 683 2.99 2.28 -14.87
C ILE A 683 3.09 2.02 -16.38
N ILE A 684 2.05 2.39 -17.14
CA ILE A 684 2.04 2.25 -18.60
C ILE A 684 3.18 3.06 -19.24
N ASP A 685 3.44 4.28 -18.76
CA ASP A 685 4.55 5.11 -19.25
C ASP A 685 5.91 4.41 -19.07
N ARG A 686 6.16 3.80 -17.90
CA ARG A 686 7.39 3.03 -17.66
C ARG A 686 7.45 1.74 -18.48
N MET A 687 6.33 1.06 -18.69
CA MET A 687 6.26 -0.14 -19.54
C MET A 687 6.61 0.20 -20.99
N ILE A 688 6.00 1.24 -21.57
CA ILE A 688 6.28 1.71 -22.93
C ILE A 688 7.75 2.12 -23.07
N GLU A 689 8.31 2.81 -22.08
CA GLU A 689 9.73 3.18 -22.07
C GLU A 689 10.65 1.95 -22.05
N ASP A 690 10.42 1.00 -21.15
CA ASP A 690 11.24 -0.21 -21.02
C ASP A 690 11.17 -1.10 -22.28
N LEU A 691 10.03 -1.11 -22.97
CA LEU A 691 9.87 -1.75 -24.28
C LEU A 691 10.61 -1.02 -25.42
N GLY A 692 11.20 0.16 -25.17
CA GLY A 692 11.97 0.93 -26.14
C GLY A 692 11.15 1.95 -26.95
N PHE A 693 9.92 2.25 -26.54
CA PHE A 693 8.99 3.13 -27.25
C PHE A 693 8.73 4.48 -26.53
N GLY A 694 9.53 4.82 -25.51
CA GLY A 694 9.37 6.04 -24.69
C GLY A 694 9.29 7.34 -25.49
N GLN A 695 10.00 7.43 -26.62
CA GLN A 695 9.98 8.59 -27.53
C GLN A 695 8.57 8.95 -28.07
N HIS A 696 7.63 8.00 -28.06
CA HIS A 696 6.26 8.20 -28.52
C HIS A 696 5.32 8.75 -27.42
N LEU A 697 5.77 8.80 -26.17
CA LEU A 697 5.01 9.37 -25.04
C LEU A 697 4.96 10.91 -25.05
N GLY A 698 5.84 11.55 -25.84
CA GLY A 698 5.98 13.00 -25.91
C GLY A 698 7.09 13.53 -24.99
N GLN A 699 7.55 14.76 -25.29
CA GLN A 699 8.72 15.34 -24.64
C GLN A 699 8.54 15.57 -23.13
N GLU A 700 7.34 15.99 -22.70
CA GLU A 700 7.06 16.27 -21.30
C GLU A 700 7.13 15.00 -20.44
N VAL A 701 6.51 13.92 -20.91
CA VAL A 701 6.48 12.62 -20.23
C VAL A 701 7.89 12.02 -20.18
N GLN A 702 8.62 12.03 -21.30
CA GLN A 702 10.00 11.53 -21.32
C GLN A 702 10.89 12.29 -20.32
N ALA A 703 10.73 13.60 -20.27
CA ALA A 703 11.53 14.43 -19.37
C ALA A 703 11.11 14.32 -17.89
N GLN A 704 9.89 13.84 -17.63
CA GLN A 704 9.43 13.42 -16.30
C GLN A 704 10.01 12.05 -15.91
N LEU A 705 9.97 11.07 -16.81
CA LEU A 705 10.60 9.75 -16.61
C LEU A 705 12.10 9.89 -16.32
N ASP A 706 12.81 10.75 -17.05
CA ASP A 706 14.22 11.02 -16.81
C ASP A 706 14.47 11.65 -15.43
N ALA A 707 13.60 12.57 -14.99
CA ALA A 707 13.67 13.13 -13.64
C ALA A 707 13.44 12.06 -12.56
N PHE A 708 12.50 11.13 -12.77
CA PHE A 708 12.30 10.00 -11.87
C PHE A 708 13.52 9.06 -11.81
N LYS A 709 14.19 8.77 -12.93
CA LYS A 709 15.43 7.96 -12.92
C LYS A 709 16.51 8.60 -12.04
N VAL A 710 16.68 9.92 -12.14
CA VAL A 710 17.63 10.67 -11.30
C VAL A 710 17.22 10.64 -9.83
N LEU A 711 15.94 10.92 -9.52
CA LEU A 711 15.41 10.86 -8.15
C LEU A 711 15.62 9.47 -7.52
N ARG A 712 15.37 8.42 -8.28
CA ARG A 712 15.51 7.04 -7.83
C ARG A 712 16.95 6.67 -7.52
N ARG A 713 17.89 7.13 -8.35
CA ARG A 713 19.32 6.86 -8.18
C ARG A 713 19.94 7.67 -7.04
N GLU A 714 19.60 8.95 -6.92
CA GLU A 714 20.26 9.87 -5.99
C GLU A 714 19.52 10.03 -4.64
N GLY A 715 18.21 9.77 -4.62
CA GLY A 715 17.36 10.02 -3.46
C GLY A 715 16.83 11.45 -3.39
N LYS A 716 16.04 11.74 -2.34
CA LYS A 716 15.45 13.08 -2.13
C LYS A 716 16.54 14.07 -1.67
N PRO A 717 16.62 15.30 -2.24
CA PRO A 717 17.72 16.23 -1.94
C PRO A 717 17.87 16.64 -0.46
N ASN A 718 16.78 16.60 0.33
CA ASN A 718 16.76 17.00 1.75
C ASN A 718 16.65 15.84 2.76
N HIS A 719 16.70 14.58 2.31
CA HIS A 719 16.74 13.44 3.23
C HIS A 719 18.17 12.97 3.42
N SER A 720 18.53 12.71 4.69
CA SER A 720 19.77 12.01 4.97
C SER A 720 19.72 10.66 4.24
N GLY A 721 20.79 10.27 3.53
CA GLY A 721 20.82 8.99 2.80
C GLY A 721 20.56 7.76 3.68
N ASN A 722 20.47 7.91 5.01
CA ASN A 722 20.07 6.86 5.94
C ASN A 722 18.54 6.62 5.96
N ASP A 723 17.72 7.58 5.53
CA ASP A 723 16.25 7.57 5.65
C ASP A 723 15.52 7.47 4.30
N SER A 724 16.23 7.10 3.22
CA SER A 724 15.61 6.92 1.90
C SER A 724 14.71 5.68 1.87
N ARG A 725 13.52 5.81 1.27
CA ARG A 725 12.53 4.71 1.16
C ARG A 725 12.92 3.61 0.17
N TRP A 726 13.86 3.90 -0.74
CA TRP A 726 14.42 2.99 -1.73
C TRP A 726 15.95 3.06 -1.70
N TYR A 727 16.58 2.05 -2.31
CA TYR A 727 18.04 1.93 -2.32
C TYR A 727 18.67 2.95 -3.27
N THR A 728 19.61 3.77 -2.77
CA THR A 728 20.24 4.86 -3.55
C THR A 728 21.74 4.65 -3.74
N ARG A 729 22.32 5.40 -4.68
CA ARG A 729 23.77 5.38 -4.96
C ARG A 729 24.60 5.80 -3.75
N GLN A 730 24.13 6.75 -2.94
CA GLN A 730 24.81 7.13 -1.70
C GLN A 730 24.85 5.97 -0.69
N GLN A 731 23.77 5.19 -0.63
CA GLN A 731 23.70 4.00 0.22
C GLN A 731 24.67 2.92 -0.28
N ALA A 732 24.71 2.69 -1.59
CA ALA A 732 25.69 1.79 -2.23
C ALA A 732 27.15 2.11 -1.85
N TYR A 733 27.58 3.38 -1.97
CA TYR A 733 28.95 3.77 -1.59
C TYR A 733 29.24 3.55 -0.10
N ARG A 734 28.26 3.83 0.76
CA ARG A 734 28.38 3.63 2.21
C ARG A 734 28.50 2.14 2.56
N ASP A 735 27.65 1.29 1.97
CA ASP A 735 27.67 -0.15 2.22
C ASP A 735 28.94 -0.78 1.64
N LEU A 736 29.38 -0.34 0.46
CA LEU A 736 30.68 -0.72 -0.12
C LEU A 736 31.84 -0.40 0.83
N ASN A 737 31.85 0.78 1.45
CA ASN A 737 32.88 1.17 2.43
C ASN A 737 32.80 0.33 3.71
N LYS A 738 31.59 0.07 4.24
CA LYS A 738 31.40 -0.82 5.40
C LYS A 738 31.98 -2.21 5.13
N ILE A 739 31.68 -2.75 3.96
CA ILE A 739 32.18 -4.05 3.49
C ILE A 739 33.71 -4.06 3.42
N ARG A 740 34.33 -3.04 2.81
CA ARG A 740 35.79 -2.93 2.68
C ARG A 740 36.53 -2.81 4.02
N ASN A 741 35.93 -2.10 4.97
CA ASN A 741 36.52 -1.86 6.28
C ASN A 741 36.20 -2.96 7.30
N ASN A 742 35.41 -3.98 6.92
CA ASN A 742 34.85 -4.98 7.83
C ASN A 742 34.09 -4.34 9.02
N GLU A 743 33.33 -3.29 8.75
CA GLU A 743 32.58 -2.48 9.71
C GLU A 743 31.09 -2.89 9.80
N LEU A 744 30.75 -4.14 9.44
CA LEU A 744 29.36 -4.62 9.57
C LEU A 744 28.95 -4.69 11.05
N MET A 745 27.94 -3.90 11.42
CA MET A 745 27.43 -3.84 12.79
C MET A 745 26.48 -5.01 13.08
N GLU A 746 26.19 -5.28 14.35
CA GLU A 746 25.24 -6.33 14.75
C GLU A 746 23.85 -6.12 14.12
N GLU A 747 23.42 -4.86 13.98
CA GLU A 747 22.17 -4.51 13.31
C GLU A 747 22.20 -4.78 11.81
N ASP A 748 23.34 -4.54 11.13
CA ASP A 748 23.51 -4.83 9.70
C ASP A 748 23.47 -6.34 9.44
N LEU A 749 24.13 -7.13 10.30
CA LEU A 749 24.13 -8.59 10.25
C LEU A 749 22.76 -9.16 10.58
N ARG A 750 22.09 -8.63 11.62
CA ARG A 750 20.72 -9.03 11.96
C ARG A 750 19.75 -8.68 10.83
N ALA A 751 19.88 -7.52 10.20
CA ALA A 751 19.04 -7.14 9.06
C ALA A 751 19.29 -8.10 7.89
N LEU A 752 20.55 -8.32 7.49
CA LEU A 752 20.92 -9.27 6.43
C LEU A 752 20.38 -10.67 6.72
N GLU A 753 20.49 -11.17 7.96
CA GLU A 753 19.98 -12.49 8.36
C GLU A 753 18.46 -12.54 8.53
N GLU A 754 17.81 -11.44 8.93
CA GLU A 754 16.36 -11.31 9.03
C GLU A 754 15.72 -11.36 7.64
N PHE A 755 16.35 -10.71 6.67
CA PHE A 755 15.91 -10.68 5.28
C PHE A 755 16.37 -11.91 4.48
N ALA A 756 17.58 -12.42 4.73
CA ALA A 756 18.22 -13.53 4.03
C ALA A 756 19.08 -14.37 5.01
N PRO A 757 18.48 -15.37 5.70
CA PRO A 757 19.20 -16.22 6.64
C PRO A 757 20.41 -16.92 6.00
N GLY A 758 21.60 -16.81 6.60
CA GLY A 758 22.86 -17.39 6.16
C GLY A 758 23.70 -16.52 5.21
N ALA A 759 23.20 -15.35 4.79
CA ALA A 759 23.91 -14.44 3.88
C ALA A 759 25.18 -13.85 4.49
N ALA A 760 25.20 -13.62 5.81
CA ALA A 760 26.36 -13.06 6.50
C ALA A 760 27.58 -14.00 6.47
N ASP A 761 27.38 -15.31 6.50
CA ASP A 761 28.49 -16.27 6.53
C ASP A 761 29.16 -16.48 5.18
N LYS A 762 28.40 -16.46 4.08
CA LYS A 762 29.00 -16.45 2.73
C LYS A 762 29.84 -15.20 2.52
N PHE A 763 29.38 -14.06 3.04
CA PHE A 763 30.14 -12.83 3.03
C PHE A 763 31.45 -12.92 3.84
N LEU A 764 31.41 -13.45 5.06
CA LEU A 764 32.58 -13.53 5.94
C LEU A 764 33.61 -14.60 5.50
N ASN A 765 33.21 -15.66 4.83
CA ASN A 765 34.09 -16.80 4.53
C ASN A 765 34.70 -16.84 3.11
N SER A 766 34.32 -15.93 2.20
CA SER A 766 34.74 -15.94 0.78
C SER A 766 35.61 -14.74 0.35
N HIS A 767 36.47 -14.26 1.27
CA HIS A 767 37.17 -12.97 1.18
C HIS A 767 37.95 -12.69 -0.14
N THR A 768 38.51 -13.68 -0.84
CA THR A 768 39.30 -13.43 -2.07
C THR A 768 38.45 -13.18 -3.31
N ASP A 769 37.36 -13.92 -3.52
CA ASP A 769 36.50 -13.76 -4.70
C ASP A 769 35.59 -12.53 -4.55
N ALA A 770 35.10 -12.29 -3.32
CA ALA A 770 34.27 -11.14 -3.00
C ALA A 770 34.96 -9.80 -3.28
N LEU A 771 36.26 -9.66 -2.99
CA LEU A 771 37.00 -8.42 -3.26
C LEU A 771 37.12 -8.11 -4.77
N SER A 772 37.22 -9.14 -5.61
CA SER A 772 37.27 -8.97 -7.07
C SER A 772 35.91 -8.52 -7.63
N LEU A 773 34.82 -9.13 -7.15
CA LEU A 773 33.44 -8.74 -7.49
C LEU A 773 33.10 -7.34 -7.01
N LEU A 774 33.61 -6.92 -5.85
CA LEU A 774 33.44 -5.57 -5.33
C LEU A 774 34.21 -4.52 -6.13
N ALA A 775 35.39 -4.87 -6.64
CA ALA A 775 36.13 -3.99 -7.53
C ALA A 775 35.40 -3.81 -8.87
N GLU A 776 34.85 -4.90 -9.42
CA GLU A 776 33.98 -4.85 -10.60
C GLU A 776 32.72 -4.01 -10.33
N TYR A 777 32.04 -4.23 -9.20
CA TYR A 777 30.87 -3.44 -8.79
C TYR A 777 31.17 -1.94 -8.75
N GLU A 778 32.28 -1.54 -8.12
CA GLU A 778 32.66 -0.12 -8.03
C GLU A 778 33.03 0.47 -9.40
N HIS A 779 33.93 -0.19 -10.14
CA HIS A 779 34.50 0.38 -11.36
C HIS A 779 33.61 0.23 -12.59
N ASP A 780 32.92 -0.90 -12.71
CA ASP A 780 32.18 -1.26 -13.91
C ASP A 780 30.68 -1.00 -13.84
N TYR A 781 30.11 -0.89 -12.63
CA TYR A 781 28.71 -0.53 -12.43
C TYR A 781 28.55 0.84 -11.76
N LEU A 782 28.95 0.98 -10.49
CA LEU A 782 28.63 2.15 -9.67
C LEU A 782 29.24 3.45 -10.22
N ALA A 783 30.51 3.40 -10.67
CA ALA A 783 31.19 4.55 -11.27
C ALA A 783 30.65 4.93 -12.66
N LYS A 784 29.95 4.02 -13.36
CA LYS A 784 29.34 4.27 -14.68
C LYS A 784 27.91 4.79 -14.57
N LEU A 785 27.30 4.76 -13.37
CA LEU A 785 25.99 5.38 -13.15
C LEU A 785 26.09 6.92 -13.35
N PRO A 786 25.22 7.53 -14.18
CA PRO A 786 25.19 8.97 -14.37
C PRO A 786 25.13 9.73 -13.04
N THR A 787 26.04 10.70 -12.86
CA THR A 787 26.09 11.57 -11.68
C THR A 787 25.41 12.89 -12.00
N GLU A 788 24.14 13.02 -11.66
CA GLU A 788 23.38 14.23 -11.97
C GLU A 788 22.55 14.63 -10.74
N ALA A 789 22.73 15.85 -10.26
CA ALA A 789 21.80 16.43 -9.30
C ALA A 789 20.52 16.83 -10.06
N LEU A 790 19.36 16.69 -9.43
CA LEU A 790 18.10 17.15 -10.00
C LEU A 790 18.18 18.65 -10.34
N SER A 791 18.01 19.00 -11.61
CA SER A 791 17.85 20.39 -12.03
C SER A 791 16.57 20.99 -11.42
N PRO A 792 16.45 22.32 -11.32
CA PRO A 792 15.20 22.95 -10.87
C PRO A 792 13.97 22.43 -11.63
N SER A 793 14.03 22.30 -12.96
CA SER A 793 12.91 21.77 -13.75
C SER A 793 12.63 20.30 -13.47
N GLN A 794 13.68 19.49 -13.23
CA GLN A 794 13.49 18.09 -12.86
C GLN A 794 12.84 17.94 -11.48
N LYS A 795 13.17 18.81 -10.51
CA LYS A 795 12.56 18.81 -9.17
C LYS A 795 11.03 18.99 -9.27
N VAL A 796 10.56 19.97 -10.04
CA VAL A 796 9.12 20.22 -10.22
C VAL A 796 8.40 18.99 -10.78
N ARG A 797 8.98 18.34 -11.79
CA ARG A 797 8.39 17.15 -12.44
C ARG A 797 8.23 15.93 -11.54
N VAL A 798 9.02 15.85 -10.47
CA VAL A 798 8.91 14.79 -9.45
C VAL A 798 8.25 15.30 -8.17
N ASN A 799 7.51 16.41 -8.25
CA ASN A 799 6.76 17.02 -7.16
C ASN A 799 7.63 17.53 -5.99
N ILE A 800 8.84 18.03 -6.31
CA ILE A 800 9.76 18.68 -5.37
C ILE A 800 9.81 20.18 -5.69
N ASN A 801 9.66 21.00 -4.67
CA ASN A 801 9.78 22.44 -4.76
C ASN A 801 11.24 22.79 -5.09
N PRO A 802 11.50 23.45 -6.24
CA PRO A 802 12.85 23.73 -6.68
C PRO A 802 13.60 24.72 -5.78
N MET A 803 12.89 25.44 -4.90
CA MET A 803 13.43 26.51 -4.07
C MET A 803 13.96 26.04 -2.72
N ASP A 804 13.28 25.09 -2.09
CA ASP A 804 13.58 24.65 -0.72
C ASP A 804 13.83 23.14 -0.61
N ASP A 805 13.70 22.39 -1.72
CA ASP A 805 13.93 20.95 -1.81
C ASP A 805 12.96 20.08 -0.97
N TYR A 806 11.85 20.66 -0.51
CA TYR A 806 10.73 19.93 0.09
C TYR A 806 9.66 19.57 -0.95
N GLU A 807 8.73 18.71 -0.58
CA GLU A 807 7.65 18.32 -1.48
C GLU A 807 6.65 19.46 -1.72
N ILE A 808 6.16 19.56 -2.96
CA ILE A 808 5.07 20.48 -3.28
C ILE A 808 3.79 19.92 -2.65
N PRO A 809 3.12 20.67 -1.75
CA PRO A 809 1.93 20.19 -1.07
C PRO A 809 0.80 19.98 -2.09
N GLN A 810 0.03 18.90 -1.91
CA GLN A 810 -1.19 18.70 -2.68
C GLN A 810 -2.26 19.65 -2.13
N ILE A 811 -2.79 20.52 -3.00
CA ILE A 811 -3.79 21.52 -2.64
C ILE A 811 -5.08 21.19 -3.40
N GLU A 812 -6.18 21.00 -2.67
CA GLU A 812 -7.46 20.55 -3.25
C GLU A 812 -8.03 21.56 -4.26
N TYR A 813 -7.95 22.85 -3.91
CA TYR A 813 -8.46 23.95 -4.72
C TYR A 813 -7.38 25.00 -5.02
N GLU A 814 -6.52 24.71 -6.00
CA GLU A 814 -5.60 25.69 -6.57
C GLU A 814 -6.30 26.58 -7.60
N PHE A 815 -6.03 27.89 -7.54
CA PHE A 815 -6.57 28.81 -8.53
C PHE A 815 -5.67 30.02 -8.77
N ALA A 816 -5.77 30.57 -9.99
CA ALA A 816 -5.07 31.81 -10.33
C ALA A 816 -5.86 33.01 -9.80
N MET A 817 -5.35 33.69 -8.76
CA MET A 817 -6.03 34.81 -8.09
C MET A 817 -6.42 35.94 -9.06
N ASN A 818 -5.63 36.18 -10.10
CA ASN A 818 -5.91 37.18 -11.15
C ASN A 818 -7.07 36.83 -12.09
N LYS A 819 -7.54 35.58 -12.08
CA LYS A 819 -8.71 35.10 -12.83
C LYS A 819 -9.94 34.89 -11.93
N ALA A 820 -9.80 35.11 -10.62
CA ALA A 820 -10.89 34.93 -9.67
C ALA A 820 -11.81 36.16 -9.66
N GLU A 821 -13.11 35.92 -9.47
CA GLU A 821 -14.06 36.96 -9.12
C GLU A 821 -13.95 37.23 -7.62
N ILE A 822 -13.54 38.43 -7.24
CA ILE A 822 -13.36 38.81 -5.84
C ILE A 822 -14.55 39.66 -5.41
N LEU A 823 -15.30 39.19 -4.42
CA LEU A 823 -16.41 39.93 -3.83
C LEU A 823 -16.12 40.30 -2.39
N THR A 824 -16.30 41.58 -2.07
CA THR A 824 -16.18 42.05 -0.68
C THR A 824 -17.46 41.78 0.10
N VAL A 825 -17.32 41.18 1.28
CA VAL A 825 -18.44 40.67 2.07
C VAL A 825 -18.21 40.88 3.58
N PRO A 826 -19.28 40.81 4.40
CA PRO A 826 -19.16 40.90 5.85
C PRO A 826 -18.23 39.83 6.43
N ASP A 827 -17.30 40.22 7.31
CA ASP A 827 -16.33 39.30 7.94
C ASP A 827 -17.01 38.12 8.65
N ARG A 828 -18.04 38.38 9.47
CA ARG A 828 -18.75 37.32 10.22
C ARG A 828 -19.57 36.39 9.33
N TYR A 829 -19.92 36.83 8.11
CA TYR A 829 -20.72 36.04 7.19
C TYR A 829 -19.90 35.00 6.42
N VAL A 830 -18.60 35.26 6.23
CA VAL A 830 -17.68 34.29 5.64
C VAL A 830 -17.11 33.34 6.68
N GLU A 831 -16.90 33.78 7.92
CA GLU A 831 -16.44 32.88 8.99
C GLU A 831 -17.50 31.85 9.39
N ASP A 832 -18.80 32.19 9.27
CA ASP A 832 -19.93 31.35 9.70
C ASP A 832 -21.12 31.52 8.71
N PRO A 833 -21.11 30.77 7.58
CA PRO A 833 -22.11 30.91 6.54
C PRO A 833 -23.49 30.40 7.00
N VAL A 834 -24.56 31.00 6.48
CA VAL A 834 -25.92 30.59 6.82
C VAL A 834 -26.36 29.42 5.94
N LEU A 835 -26.93 28.39 6.56
CA LEU A 835 -27.42 27.19 5.88
C LEU A 835 -28.82 27.40 5.30
N ASP A 836 -29.01 26.94 4.08
CA ASP A 836 -30.30 26.85 3.39
C ASP A 836 -31.26 25.95 4.20
N PRO A 837 -32.48 26.41 4.52
CA PRO A 837 -33.43 25.64 5.33
C PRO A 837 -33.95 24.37 4.66
N VAL A 838 -33.89 24.25 3.33
CA VAL A 838 -34.30 23.08 2.55
C VAL A 838 -33.15 22.12 2.36
N THR A 839 -32.01 22.60 1.88
CA THR A 839 -30.88 21.75 1.51
C THR A 839 -29.87 21.56 2.65
N GLN A 840 -29.99 22.33 3.74
CA GLN A 840 -29.06 22.38 4.88
C GLN A 840 -27.60 22.68 4.47
N ARG A 841 -27.40 23.32 3.31
CA ARG A 841 -26.09 23.69 2.77
C ARG A 841 -25.83 25.19 2.86
N PRO A 842 -24.57 25.65 2.95
CA PRO A 842 -24.25 27.07 2.86
C PRO A 842 -24.87 27.72 1.62
N LEU A 843 -25.67 28.77 1.84
CA LEU A 843 -26.26 29.58 0.78
C LEU A 843 -25.82 31.03 0.98
N TRP A 844 -24.99 31.52 0.07
CA TRP A 844 -24.45 32.87 0.16
C TRP A 844 -25.31 33.87 -0.61
N ILE A 845 -26.02 34.71 0.13
CA ILE A 845 -26.57 35.97 -0.37
C ILE A 845 -25.47 37.04 -0.44
N LEU A 846 -24.92 37.25 -1.63
CA LEU A 846 -23.78 38.14 -1.88
C LEU A 846 -24.22 39.46 -2.54
N PRO A 847 -23.54 40.58 -2.26
CA PRO A 847 -23.78 41.83 -2.95
C PRO A 847 -23.43 41.69 -4.44
N LEU A 848 -24.26 42.29 -5.29
CA LEU A 848 -23.97 42.41 -6.72
C LEU A 848 -23.19 43.71 -6.95
N ASP A 849 -21.87 43.59 -7.10
CA ASP A 849 -20.98 44.69 -7.52
C ASP A 849 -21.12 44.95 -9.05
N GLU A 850 -20.89 46.19 -9.50
CA GLU A 850 -20.89 46.54 -10.94
C GLU A 850 -19.70 45.90 -11.68
N SER A 851 -18.62 45.59 -10.97
CA SER A 851 -17.43 44.91 -11.49
C SER A 851 -17.58 43.39 -11.55
N PHE A 852 -18.60 42.81 -10.92
CA PHE A 852 -18.78 41.36 -10.83
C PHE A 852 -19.28 40.74 -12.14
N ASN A 853 -18.50 39.82 -12.70
CA ASN A 853 -18.82 39.17 -13.97
C ASN A 853 -19.58 37.86 -13.77
N LYS A 854 -20.91 37.95 -13.71
CA LYS A 854 -21.81 36.77 -13.64
C LYS A 854 -21.53 35.72 -14.73
N LYS A 855 -21.13 36.15 -15.94
CA LYS A 855 -20.84 35.23 -17.04
C LYS A 855 -19.53 34.49 -16.83
N ALA A 856 -18.56 35.07 -16.13
CA ALA A 856 -17.31 34.42 -15.79
C ALA A 856 -17.56 33.33 -14.73
N LEU A 857 -18.33 33.62 -13.68
CA LEU A 857 -18.68 32.62 -12.67
C LEU A 857 -19.47 31.45 -13.28
N ASN A 858 -20.46 31.72 -14.17
CA ASN A 858 -21.18 30.66 -14.90
C ASN A 858 -20.29 29.83 -15.85
N LYS A 859 -19.10 30.33 -16.20
CA LYS A 859 -18.09 29.59 -16.97
C LYS A 859 -17.04 28.90 -16.09
N GLY A 860 -17.24 28.89 -14.77
CA GLY A 860 -16.37 28.23 -13.81
C GLY A 860 -15.22 29.08 -13.27
N ALA A 861 -15.30 30.43 -13.33
CA ALA A 861 -14.30 31.27 -12.68
C ALA A 861 -14.31 31.05 -11.15
N PRO A 862 -13.13 30.98 -10.48
CA PRO A 862 -13.05 30.87 -9.02
C PRO A 862 -13.74 32.06 -8.34
N LEU A 863 -14.43 31.82 -7.22
CA LEU A 863 -15.06 32.87 -6.42
C LEU A 863 -14.31 33.04 -5.11
N VAL A 864 -13.74 34.23 -4.90
CA VAL A 864 -13.05 34.58 -3.66
C VAL A 864 -13.86 35.63 -2.91
N LEU A 865 -14.18 35.32 -1.66
CA LEU A 865 -14.80 36.23 -0.73
C LEU A 865 -13.71 36.94 0.08
N LYS A 866 -13.65 38.27 -0.05
CA LYS A 866 -12.76 39.12 0.73
C LYS A 866 -13.55 39.76 1.85
N ALA A 867 -13.14 39.55 3.09
CA ALA A 867 -13.74 40.17 4.25
C ALA A 867 -13.50 41.69 4.23
N GLU A 868 -14.55 42.49 4.37
CA GLU A 868 -14.52 43.94 4.25
C GLU A 868 -13.54 44.61 5.23
N ASN A 869 -13.60 44.23 6.51
CA ASN A 869 -12.87 44.96 7.55
C ASN A 869 -11.47 44.40 7.79
N THR A 870 -11.31 43.08 7.83
CA THR A 870 -10.02 42.43 8.09
C THR A 870 -9.19 42.22 6.83
N GLY A 871 -9.84 42.09 5.67
CA GLY A 871 -9.17 41.72 4.41
C GLY A 871 -8.93 40.21 4.25
N LYS A 872 -9.36 39.36 5.20
CA LYS A 872 -9.23 37.89 5.11
C LYS A 872 -9.89 37.39 3.82
N THR A 873 -9.22 36.49 3.09
CA THR A 873 -9.70 35.96 1.81
C THR A 873 -10.04 34.48 1.91
N TYR A 874 -11.21 34.12 1.41
CA TYR A 874 -11.72 32.74 1.41
C TYR A 874 -12.18 32.35 0.00
N HIS A 875 -11.87 31.14 -0.43
CA HIS A 875 -12.33 30.56 -1.69
C HIS A 875 -13.62 29.78 -1.47
N ILE A 876 -14.62 30.02 -2.32
CA ILE A 876 -15.80 29.17 -2.46
C ILE A 876 -15.57 28.28 -3.66
N ALA A 877 -15.19 27.02 -3.40
CA ALA A 877 -14.90 26.07 -4.45
C ALA A 877 -16.19 25.69 -5.21
N GLN A 878 -16.06 25.44 -6.52
CA GLN A 878 -17.17 25.03 -7.38
C GLN A 878 -18.40 25.97 -7.31
N ALA A 879 -18.17 27.26 -7.05
CA ALA A 879 -19.24 28.23 -6.85
C ALA A 879 -20.19 28.34 -8.07
N LYS A 880 -21.50 28.29 -7.81
CA LYS A 880 -22.55 28.41 -8.82
C LYS A 880 -23.62 29.40 -8.42
N LEU A 881 -24.13 30.13 -9.42
CA LEU A 881 -25.29 31.00 -9.26
C LEU A 881 -26.57 30.17 -9.22
N VAL A 882 -27.37 30.36 -8.18
CA VAL A 882 -28.69 29.72 -8.05
C VAL A 882 -29.81 30.75 -8.08
N GLU A 883 -31.02 30.27 -8.32
CA GLU A 883 -32.20 31.11 -8.15
C GLU A 883 -32.34 31.51 -6.68
N ARG A 884 -32.50 32.80 -6.45
CA ARG A 884 -32.54 33.31 -5.08
C ARG A 884 -33.89 33.00 -4.43
N PRO A 885 -33.91 32.46 -3.19
CA PRO A 885 -35.14 32.23 -2.46
C PRO A 885 -35.94 33.51 -2.18
N GLU A 886 -37.26 33.38 -2.14
CA GLU A 886 -38.17 34.44 -1.70
C GLU A 886 -38.01 34.73 -0.20
N ARG A 887 -38.16 35.99 0.23
CA ARG A 887 -38.05 36.39 1.65
C ARG A 887 -39.33 36.10 2.44
N ASN A 888 -39.84 34.88 2.35
CA ASN A 888 -41.09 34.44 2.98
C ASN A 888 -41.04 32.93 3.28
N GLY A 889 -42.05 32.45 4.01
CA GLY A 889 -42.18 31.03 4.36
C GLY A 889 -40.96 30.50 5.11
N ILE A 890 -40.48 29.32 4.74
CA ILE A 890 -39.34 28.62 5.35
C ILE A 890 -38.01 29.39 5.26
N TYR A 891 -37.89 30.34 4.33
CA TYR A 891 -36.68 31.17 4.17
C TYR A 891 -36.75 32.48 4.99
N GLY A 892 -37.82 32.74 5.74
CA GLY A 892 -37.91 33.90 6.64
C GLY A 892 -36.76 33.95 7.64
N ASP A 893 -36.61 32.87 8.42
CA ASP A 893 -35.58 32.72 9.46
C ASP A 893 -34.16 32.73 8.86
N PHE A 894 -33.99 32.14 7.67
CA PHE A 894 -32.74 32.20 6.92
C PHE A 894 -32.31 33.65 6.65
N TYR A 895 -33.22 34.49 6.14
CA TYR A 895 -32.89 35.89 5.86
C TYR A 895 -32.68 36.73 7.14
N GLU A 896 -33.30 36.37 8.26
CA GLU A 896 -33.01 37.00 9.56
C GLU A 896 -31.59 36.66 10.04
N ALA A 897 -31.16 35.40 9.91
CA ALA A 897 -29.80 34.99 10.22
C ALA A 897 -28.77 35.69 9.31
N VAL A 898 -29.03 35.73 8.00
CA VAL A 898 -28.21 36.48 7.04
C VAL A 898 -28.13 37.96 7.42
N GLN A 899 -29.26 38.59 7.75
CA GLN A 899 -29.29 40.00 8.15
C GLN A 899 -28.50 40.26 9.44
N THR A 900 -28.54 39.33 10.39
CA THR A 900 -27.76 39.39 11.63
C THR A 900 -26.25 39.35 11.35
N ARG A 901 -25.78 38.43 10.50
CA ARG A 901 -24.36 38.34 10.11
C ARG A 901 -23.83 39.59 9.41
N TYR A 902 -24.66 40.19 8.56
CA TYR A 902 -24.34 41.49 7.96
C TYR A 902 -24.24 42.58 9.03
N ALA A 903 -25.20 42.65 9.95
CA ALA A 903 -25.23 43.65 11.02
C ALA A 903 -24.05 43.53 11.99
N ASP A 904 -23.64 42.30 12.34
CA ASP A 904 -22.51 42.02 13.23
C ASP A 904 -21.16 42.49 12.65
N SER A 905 -21.06 42.64 11.32
CA SER A 905 -19.90 43.21 10.64
C SER A 905 -20.09 44.69 10.28
N ALA A 906 -21.10 45.34 10.87
CA ALA A 906 -21.52 46.73 10.61
C ALA A 906 -21.95 47.00 9.15
N MET A 907 -22.45 45.98 8.43
CA MET A 907 -22.96 46.08 7.07
C MET A 907 -24.48 45.88 7.02
N LYS A 908 -25.12 46.32 5.93
CA LYS A 908 -26.55 46.06 5.69
C LYS A 908 -26.71 45.05 4.58
N LEU A 909 -27.63 44.10 4.77
CA LEU A 909 -28.01 43.16 3.72
C LEU A 909 -28.50 43.93 2.48
N PRO A 910 -27.96 43.66 1.27
CA PRO A 910 -28.37 44.37 0.07
C PRO A 910 -29.86 44.16 -0.26
N PRO A 911 -30.50 45.13 -0.93
CA PRO A 911 -31.87 44.99 -1.41
C PRO A 911 -32.00 43.90 -2.49
N LYS A 912 -33.22 43.37 -2.67
CA LYS A 912 -33.55 42.27 -3.60
C LYS A 912 -33.11 42.51 -5.07
N THR A 913 -32.79 43.73 -5.48
CA THR A 913 -32.31 44.02 -6.85
C THR A 913 -30.77 44.05 -6.97
N LYS A 914 -30.04 44.03 -5.84
CA LYS A 914 -28.58 44.19 -5.78
C LYS A 914 -27.88 43.05 -5.04
N CYS A 915 -28.44 41.84 -5.09
CA CYS A 915 -27.78 40.65 -4.59
C CYS A 915 -27.97 39.45 -5.52
N ILE A 916 -27.04 38.52 -5.39
CA ILE A 916 -27.05 37.20 -6.02
C ILE A 916 -27.09 36.13 -4.93
N ALA A 917 -27.53 34.93 -5.30
CA ALA A 917 -27.45 33.75 -4.47
C ALA A 917 -26.42 32.80 -5.08
N VAL A 918 -25.49 32.36 -4.26
CA VAL A 918 -24.42 31.44 -4.64
C VAL A 918 -24.45 30.23 -3.71
N VAL A 919 -24.16 29.07 -4.28
CA VAL A 919 -23.85 27.81 -3.58
C VAL A 919 -22.48 27.33 -4.05
N GLY A 920 -21.87 26.39 -3.33
CA GLY A 920 -20.49 25.96 -3.53
C GLY A 920 -19.94 25.31 -2.27
N ASP A 921 -18.69 24.90 -2.31
CA ASP A 921 -18.00 24.23 -1.21
C ASP A 921 -17.06 25.20 -0.45
N GLY A 922 -16.85 24.93 0.84
CA GLY A 922 -16.13 25.81 1.77
C GLY A 922 -17.06 26.67 2.65
N PRO A 923 -16.59 27.83 3.15
CA PRO A 923 -15.46 28.64 2.67
C PRO A 923 -14.09 28.16 3.15
N TYR A 924 -13.12 28.09 2.23
CA TYR A 924 -11.74 27.70 2.53
C TYR A 924 -10.82 28.92 2.60
N ALA A 925 -10.07 29.11 3.69
CA ALA A 925 -9.10 30.20 3.79
C ALA A 925 -8.04 30.06 2.68
N VAL A 926 -7.80 31.13 1.93
CA VAL A 926 -6.84 31.11 0.82
C VAL A 926 -5.44 31.20 1.38
N HIS A 927 -4.70 30.08 1.33
CA HIS A 927 -3.30 30.05 1.71
C HIS A 927 -2.50 30.96 0.77
N HIS A 928 -1.81 31.92 1.37
CA HIS A 928 -1.05 32.90 0.61
C HIS A 928 0.31 32.33 0.25
N SER A 929 0.72 32.49 -1.01
CA SER A 929 2.00 32.03 -1.52
C SER A 929 3.23 32.79 -0.97
N ARG A 930 3.03 33.79 -0.09
CA ARG A 930 4.10 34.65 0.42
C ARG A 930 4.86 33.91 1.51
N LEU A 931 6.17 33.69 1.30
CA LEU A 931 7.07 33.25 2.38
C LEU A 931 7.08 34.31 3.48
N PRO A 932 6.72 33.97 4.73
CA PRO A 932 6.72 34.94 5.82
C PRO A 932 8.14 35.48 6.04
N ASN A 933 8.25 36.71 6.55
CA ASN A 933 9.57 37.24 6.90
C ASN A 933 10.18 36.46 8.07
N GLU A 934 11.02 35.47 7.78
CA GLU A 934 11.67 34.60 8.77
C GLU A 934 12.58 35.36 9.73
N THR A 935 13.06 36.55 9.34
CA THR A 935 13.90 37.40 10.20
C THR A 935 13.08 38.24 11.20
N ALA A 936 11.75 38.30 11.04
CA ALA A 936 10.86 39.00 11.96
C ALA A 936 10.49 38.11 13.17
N GLN A 937 10.43 38.71 14.36
CA GLN A 937 9.95 38.02 15.56
C GLN A 937 8.45 37.70 15.43
N SER A 938 7.96 36.66 16.12
CA SER A 938 6.53 36.29 16.09
C SER A 938 5.85 36.59 17.42
N LEU A 939 4.62 37.10 17.38
CA LEU A 939 3.80 37.41 18.54
C LEU A 939 2.38 36.85 18.37
N LYS A 940 1.98 35.98 19.29
CA LYS A 940 0.67 35.31 19.26
C LYS A 940 -0.37 36.13 20.03
N LEU A 941 -1.49 36.44 19.39
CA LEU A 941 -2.58 37.26 19.94
C LEU A 941 -3.91 36.51 19.87
N GLU A 942 -4.72 36.61 20.92
CA GLU A 942 -6.10 36.08 20.90
C GLU A 942 -6.93 36.79 19.83
N LYS A 943 -7.89 36.08 19.21
CA LYS A 943 -8.76 36.60 18.13
C LYS A 943 -9.28 38.01 18.40
N GLN A 944 -9.82 38.28 19.59
CA GLN A 944 -10.31 39.62 19.95
C GLN A 944 -9.21 40.69 19.95
N GLN A 945 -8.00 40.38 20.43
CA GLN A 945 -6.87 41.32 20.44
C GLN A 945 -6.32 41.55 19.03
N PHE A 946 -6.21 40.48 18.25
CA PHE A 946 -5.76 40.49 16.86
C PHE A 946 -6.71 41.30 15.96
N GLU A 947 -8.01 40.97 15.97
CA GLU A 947 -9.04 41.75 15.28
C GLU A 947 -9.08 43.19 15.80
N GLY A 948 -8.88 43.41 17.10
CA GLY A 948 -8.87 44.74 17.69
C GLY A 948 -7.85 45.68 17.05
N VAL A 949 -6.60 45.25 16.88
CA VAL A 949 -5.53 46.07 16.28
C VAL A 949 -5.70 46.28 14.76
N ILE A 950 -6.45 45.39 14.09
CA ILE A 950 -6.73 45.45 12.65
C ILE A 950 -7.99 46.26 12.36
N ALA A 951 -9.13 45.77 12.87
CA ALA A 951 -10.50 46.21 12.66
C ALA A 951 -11.26 46.28 14.00
N PRO A 952 -11.11 47.39 14.77
CA PRO A 952 -11.63 47.50 16.15
C PRO A 952 -13.14 47.26 16.30
N GLN A 953 -13.92 47.55 15.27
CA GLN A 953 -15.36 47.35 15.22
C GLN A 953 -15.80 45.89 15.42
N LEU A 954 -15.00 44.92 14.97
CA LEU A 954 -15.33 43.49 15.10
C LEU A 954 -15.09 42.94 16.51
N ALA A 955 -14.17 43.57 17.25
CA ALA A 955 -13.77 43.20 18.60
C ALA A 955 -14.45 44.06 19.68
N SER A 956 -15.47 44.84 19.30
CA SER A 956 -16.22 45.76 20.16
C SER A 956 -15.39 46.88 20.81
N TYR A 957 -14.26 47.25 20.19
CA TYR A 957 -13.46 48.38 20.63
C TYR A 957 -14.04 49.70 20.08
N ARG A 958 -14.22 50.70 20.95
CA ARG A 958 -14.68 52.04 20.52
C ARG A 958 -13.60 52.89 19.84
N ASN A 959 -12.33 52.62 20.15
CA ASN A 959 -11.17 53.30 19.58
C ASN A 959 -10.21 52.25 19.02
N LYS A 960 -9.54 52.53 17.88
CA LYS A 960 -8.54 51.64 17.31
C LYS A 960 -7.34 51.49 18.26
N PRO A 961 -7.09 50.31 18.86
CA PRO A 961 -5.89 50.04 19.63
C PRO A 961 -4.65 50.19 18.73
N GLN A 962 -3.61 50.82 19.28
CA GLN A 962 -2.27 50.92 18.69
C GLN A 962 -1.30 49.93 19.34
N GLY A 963 -1.79 49.09 20.24
CA GLY A 963 -0.98 48.18 21.04
C GLY A 963 -1.85 47.26 21.91
N VAL A 964 -1.21 46.32 22.58
CA VAL A 964 -1.84 45.33 23.47
C VAL A 964 -1.08 45.20 24.80
N PHE A 965 -1.78 44.75 25.84
CA PHE A 965 -1.16 44.25 27.06
C PHE A 965 -1.10 42.73 27.02
N LEU A 966 0.08 42.16 27.27
CA LEU A 966 0.33 40.73 27.30
C LEU A 966 0.98 40.34 28.63
N HIS A 967 0.71 39.13 29.11
CA HIS A 967 1.35 38.62 30.32
C HIS A 967 2.84 38.35 30.09
N ASP A 968 3.65 38.57 31.11
CA ASP A 968 5.07 38.21 31.09
C ASP A 968 5.26 36.73 31.49
N ASP A 969 5.03 35.84 30.53
CA ASP A 969 5.20 34.38 30.70
C ASP A 969 6.54 33.90 30.09
N GLY A 970 7.59 34.71 30.20
CA GLY A 970 8.92 34.42 29.61
C GLY A 970 9.08 34.88 28.16
N LEU A 971 8.26 35.84 27.72
CA LEU A 971 8.34 36.43 26.37
C LEU A 971 9.58 37.32 26.23
N SER A 972 10.33 37.17 25.14
CA SER A 972 11.44 38.05 24.78
C SER A 972 11.10 38.86 23.53
N LEU A 973 10.48 40.04 23.72
CA LEU A 973 10.08 40.96 22.64
C LEU A 973 11.04 42.17 22.55
N LYS A 974 11.35 42.60 21.32
CA LYS A 974 12.19 43.78 21.04
C LYS A 974 11.51 44.72 20.04
N GLU A 975 11.96 45.97 19.96
CA GLU A 975 11.54 46.89 18.90
C GLU A 975 12.05 46.39 17.53
N GLY A 976 11.26 46.55 16.47
CA GLY A 976 11.56 46.05 15.12
C GLY A 976 10.44 45.21 14.51
N SER A 977 10.70 44.60 13.35
CA SER A 977 9.69 43.83 12.59
C SER A 977 9.09 42.68 13.41
N VAL A 978 7.78 42.51 13.31
CA VAL A 978 7.02 41.46 14.00
C VAL A 978 5.92 40.89 13.10
N ARG A 979 5.69 39.57 13.23
CA ARG A 979 4.52 38.86 12.72
C ARG A 979 3.52 38.70 13.85
N LEU A 980 2.35 39.32 13.73
CA LEU A 980 1.24 39.08 14.65
C LEU A 980 0.48 37.85 14.16
N GLN A 981 0.27 36.87 15.02
CA GLN A 981 -0.36 35.60 14.67
C GLN A 981 -1.63 35.39 15.51
N GLU A 982 -2.76 35.09 14.85
CA GLU A 982 -4.06 34.90 15.51
C GLU A 982 -4.17 33.49 16.14
N LYS A 983 -4.70 33.43 17.37
CA LYS A 983 -5.04 32.18 18.07
C LYS A 983 -6.45 32.21 18.65
N GLU A 984 -7.06 31.04 18.77
CA GLU A 984 -8.36 30.87 19.43
C GLU A 984 -8.28 31.09 20.94
N ALA A 985 -9.34 31.66 21.51
CA ALA A 985 -9.37 32.08 22.91
C ALA A 985 -9.52 30.90 23.90
N LYS A 986 -10.12 29.79 23.46
CA LYS A 986 -10.54 28.69 24.34
C LYS A 986 -9.45 27.63 24.52
N ASP A 987 -8.72 27.34 23.44
CA ASP A 987 -7.84 26.17 23.36
C ASP A 987 -6.38 26.56 23.02
N GLY A 988 -6.15 27.83 22.65
CA GLY A 988 -4.83 28.38 22.33
C GLY A 988 -4.25 27.94 20.98
N GLU A 989 -5.03 27.24 20.16
CA GLU A 989 -4.63 26.81 18.82
C GLU A 989 -4.51 27.99 17.85
N MET A 990 -3.54 27.91 16.95
CA MET A 990 -3.30 28.92 15.93
C MET A 990 -4.38 28.82 14.86
N THR A 991 -5.00 29.94 14.47
CA THR A 991 -5.99 29.94 13.38
C THR A 991 -5.33 29.95 12.01
N GLY A 992 -4.05 30.37 11.93
CA GLY A 992 -3.30 30.50 10.68
C GLY A 992 -3.31 31.91 10.07
N TRP A 993 -4.14 32.83 10.57
CA TRP A 993 -4.12 34.22 10.09
C TRP A 993 -2.98 35.02 10.73
N GLU A 994 -2.22 35.72 9.90
CA GLU A 994 -1.09 36.54 10.33
C GLU A 994 -1.06 37.90 9.62
N VAL A 995 -0.42 38.90 10.25
CA VAL A 995 -0.15 40.21 9.64
C VAL A 995 1.25 40.70 10.04
N GLU A 996 1.95 41.34 9.10
CA GLU A 996 3.29 41.88 9.34
C GLU A 996 3.25 43.36 9.72
N THR A 997 3.98 43.72 10.78
CA THR A 997 4.13 45.11 11.22
C THR A 997 5.47 45.32 11.94
N GLU A 998 5.60 46.40 12.70
CA GLU A 998 6.74 46.73 13.54
C GLU A 998 6.31 46.99 14.98
N VAL A 999 7.08 46.50 15.95
CA VAL A 999 6.97 46.92 17.34
C VAL A 999 7.67 48.26 17.47
N THR A 1000 6.91 49.31 17.78
CA THR A 1000 7.41 50.69 17.94
C THR A 1000 7.81 51.02 19.36
N SER A 1001 7.31 50.27 20.34
CA SER A 1001 7.66 50.41 21.76
C SER A 1001 7.26 49.14 22.50
N VAL A 1002 8.14 48.66 23.37
CA VAL A 1002 7.87 47.54 24.27
C VAL A 1002 8.35 47.87 25.69
N LYS A 1003 7.45 47.80 26.68
CA LYS A 1003 7.76 48.11 28.08
C LYS A 1003 7.15 47.10 29.03
N LEU A 1004 7.91 46.71 30.04
CA LEU A 1004 7.39 45.92 31.16
C LEU A 1004 6.72 46.86 32.18
N VAL A 1005 5.44 46.66 32.46
CA VAL A 1005 4.64 47.49 33.36
C VAL A 1005 3.92 46.64 34.39
N SER A 1006 3.82 47.12 35.64
CA SER A 1006 2.91 46.53 36.64
C SER A 1006 1.53 47.16 36.56
N LEU A 1007 0.54 46.57 37.25
CA LEU A 1007 -0.78 47.18 37.38
C LEU A 1007 -0.71 48.61 37.97
N SER A 1008 0.19 48.85 38.95
CA SER A 1008 0.44 50.18 39.52
C SER A 1008 1.08 51.19 38.56
N ASP A 1009 1.72 50.71 37.50
CA ASP A 1009 2.26 51.57 36.43
C ASP A 1009 1.14 51.91 35.42
N VAL A 1010 0.21 50.98 35.17
CA VAL A 1010 -1.02 51.22 34.37
C VAL A 1010 -1.93 52.26 35.05
N GLU A 1011 -2.06 52.21 36.38
CA GLU A 1011 -2.78 53.23 37.17
C GLU A 1011 -2.23 54.66 36.97
N LYS A 1012 -0.94 54.79 36.63
CA LYS A 1012 -0.27 56.08 36.41
C LYS A 1012 -0.31 56.54 34.95
N MET A 1013 -0.71 55.67 34.02
CA MET A 1013 -0.83 56.04 32.61
C MET A 1013 -1.89 57.13 32.42
N SER A 1014 -1.68 58.00 31.44
CA SER A 1014 -2.69 58.98 31.02
C SER A 1014 -3.90 58.28 30.40
N GLU A 1015 -5.08 58.90 30.43
CA GLU A 1015 -6.25 58.37 29.70
C GLU A 1015 -5.96 58.19 28.20
N LYS A 1016 -5.13 59.05 27.62
CA LYS A 1016 -4.72 58.96 26.22
C LYS A 1016 -3.91 57.69 25.95
N GLU A 1017 -3.04 57.31 26.87
CA GLU A 1017 -2.27 56.05 26.78
C GLU A 1017 -3.17 54.84 26.96
N ILE A 1018 -4.06 54.84 27.94
CA ILE A 1018 -5.03 53.76 28.16
C ILE A 1018 -5.92 53.53 26.94
N LYS A 1019 -6.42 54.62 26.34
CA LYS A 1019 -7.20 54.57 25.07
C LYS A 1019 -6.39 54.01 23.91
N SER A 1020 -5.06 54.22 23.88
CA SER A 1020 -4.19 53.64 22.86
C SER A 1020 -4.05 52.12 22.93
N PHE A 1021 -4.45 51.49 24.05
CA PHE A 1021 -4.51 50.02 24.21
C PHE A 1021 -5.94 49.45 24.07
N GLY A 1022 -6.90 50.26 23.62
CA GLY A 1022 -8.28 49.83 23.37
C GLY A 1022 -9.25 49.99 24.55
N PHE A 1023 -8.80 50.43 25.72
CA PHE A 1023 -9.69 50.61 26.88
C PHE A 1023 -10.35 51.98 26.89
N ASN A 1024 -11.62 52.07 27.30
CA ASN A 1024 -12.33 53.36 27.30
C ASN A 1024 -11.94 54.23 28.49
N THR A 1025 -11.75 53.59 29.63
CA THR A 1025 -11.41 54.22 30.91
C THR A 1025 -10.26 53.47 31.58
N LYS A 1026 -9.58 54.15 32.50
CA LYS A 1026 -8.50 53.55 33.29
C LYS A 1026 -9.04 52.46 34.20
N GLU A 1027 -10.22 52.68 34.79
CA GLU A 1027 -10.91 51.72 35.64
C GLU A 1027 -11.22 50.42 34.87
N GLU A 1028 -11.70 50.52 33.63
CA GLU A 1028 -11.94 49.35 32.76
C GLU A 1028 -10.64 48.56 32.50
N ALA A 1029 -9.53 49.25 32.25
CA ALA A 1029 -8.23 48.61 32.04
C ALA A 1029 -7.76 47.87 33.30
N ILE A 1030 -7.85 48.52 34.46
CA ILE A 1030 -7.44 47.94 35.74
C ILE A 1030 -8.28 46.70 36.07
N ASP A 1031 -9.59 46.77 35.88
CA ASP A 1031 -10.51 45.67 36.22
C ASP A 1031 -10.28 44.43 35.33
N LYS A 1032 -10.16 44.64 34.01
CA LYS A 1032 -9.85 43.55 33.07
C LYS A 1032 -8.48 42.94 33.31
N LEU A 1033 -7.44 43.75 33.55
CA LEU A 1033 -6.08 43.24 33.80
C LEU A 1033 -5.99 42.52 35.16
N SER A 1034 -6.68 43.02 36.19
CA SER A 1034 -6.75 42.37 37.51
C SER A 1034 -7.46 41.02 37.46
N THR A 1035 -8.57 40.95 36.70
CA THR A 1035 -9.28 39.69 36.44
C THR A 1035 -8.38 38.70 35.71
N SER A 1036 -7.57 39.18 34.77
CA SER A 1036 -6.64 38.35 34.00
C SER A 1036 -5.53 37.73 34.87
N PHE A 1037 -4.91 38.51 35.77
CA PHE A 1037 -3.97 37.98 36.76
C PHE A 1037 -4.63 36.98 37.72
N SER A 1038 -5.85 37.26 38.16
CA SER A 1038 -6.60 36.39 39.07
C SER A 1038 -6.90 35.02 38.43
N LYS A 1039 -7.21 34.98 37.13
CA LYS A 1039 -7.38 33.72 36.37
C LYS A 1039 -6.10 32.88 36.31
N MET A 1040 -4.94 33.49 36.49
CA MET A 1040 -3.63 32.82 36.53
C MET A 1040 -3.17 32.49 37.97
N ASN A 1041 -4.03 32.65 38.98
CA ASN A 1041 -3.67 32.54 40.40
C ASN A 1041 -2.50 33.45 40.81
N LYS A 1042 -2.33 34.61 40.15
CA LYS A 1042 -1.31 35.63 40.48
C LYS A 1042 -1.98 36.82 41.18
N ASP A 1043 -1.33 37.39 42.20
CA ASP A 1043 -1.81 38.62 42.85
C ASP A 1043 -1.61 39.83 41.93
N PRO A 1044 -2.68 40.50 41.46
CA PRO A 1044 -2.57 41.65 40.57
C PRO A 1044 -1.87 42.87 41.18
N ARG A 1045 -1.72 42.93 42.52
CA ARG A 1045 -1.06 44.04 43.22
C ARG A 1045 0.41 43.78 43.53
N ASP A 1046 0.90 42.57 43.34
CA ASP A 1046 2.32 42.25 43.48
C ASP A 1046 3.10 42.92 42.34
N LYS A 1047 4.09 43.76 42.69
CA LYS A 1047 4.91 44.49 41.72
C LYS A 1047 5.83 43.59 40.88
N SER A 1048 6.04 42.34 41.30
CA SER A 1048 6.77 41.33 40.53
C SER A 1048 5.93 40.76 39.37
N ASN A 1049 4.60 40.84 39.46
CA ASN A 1049 3.70 40.47 38.38
C ASN A 1049 3.62 41.61 37.35
N LYS A 1050 4.14 41.35 36.16
CA LYS A 1050 4.33 42.35 35.11
C LYS A 1050 3.58 41.95 33.83
N LEU A 1051 3.28 42.98 33.04
CA LEU A 1051 2.67 42.90 31.72
C LEU A 1051 3.61 43.56 30.72
N TRP A 1052 3.67 43.00 29.51
CA TRP A 1052 4.22 43.66 28.35
C TRP A 1052 3.20 44.65 27.79
N ALA A 1053 3.54 45.94 27.82
CA ALA A 1053 2.85 46.99 27.07
C ALA A 1053 3.52 47.14 25.70
N VAL A 1054 2.92 46.53 24.68
CA VAL A 1054 3.48 46.48 23.32
C VAL A 1054 2.70 47.42 22.42
N LYS A 1055 3.39 48.33 21.73
CA LYS A 1055 2.80 49.20 20.69
C LYS A 1055 3.32 48.81 19.32
N PHE A 1056 2.43 48.87 18.33
CA PHE A 1056 2.70 48.54 16.95
C PHE A 1056 2.76 49.79 16.07
N GLY A 1057 3.40 49.66 14.91
CA GLY A 1057 3.33 50.63 13.83
C GLY A 1057 1.92 50.69 13.23
N LYS A 1058 1.75 51.51 12.19
CA LYS A 1058 0.48 51.55 11.46
C LYS A 1058 0.25 50.20 10.77
N ILE A 1059 -0.80 49.49 11.16
CA ILE A 1059 -1.24 48.25 10.52
C ILE A 1059 -2.29 48.60 9.47
N ASP A 1060 -1.98 48.28 8.21
CA ASP A 1060 -2.90 48.30 7.10
C ASP A 1060 -3.13 46.86 6.63
N ALA A 1061 -4.23 46.25 7.07
CA ALA A 1061 -4.52 44.85 6.78
C ALA A 1061 -4.91 44.60 5.32
N GLN A 1062 -5.18 45.65 4.54
CA GLN A 1062 -5.48 45.55 3.11
C GLN A 1062 -4.26 45.85 2.23
N ASP A 1063 -3.09 46.16 2.83
CA ASP A 1063 -1.85 46.39 2.10
C ASP A 1063 -1.47 45.13 1.29
N PRO A 1064 -1.28 45.21 -0.03
CA PRO A 1064 -0.97 44.05 -0.85
C PRO A 1064 0.42 43.43 -0.57
N HIS A 1065 1.28 44.12 0.18
CA HIS A 1065 2.62 43.69 0.54
C HIS A 1065 2.80 43.38 2.03
N LYS A 1066 1.99 43.97 2.93
CA LYS A 1066 2.10 43.80 4.40
C LYS A 1066 0.79 43.44 5.09
N GLY A 1067 -0.29 43.32 4.33
CA GLY A 1067 -1.63 43.04 4.83
C GLY A 1067 -1.80 41.64 5.40
N ILE A 1068 -3.05 41.28 5.67
CA ILE A 1068 -3.38 39.99 6.28
C ILE A 1068 -3.15 38.84 5.29
N PHE A 1069 -2.62 37.72 5.77
CA PHE A 1069 -2.47 36.50 4.98
C PHE A 1069 -2.71 35.26 5.85
N TYR A 1070 -3.04 34.15 5.19
CA TYR A 1070 -3.24 32.86 5.84
C TYR A 1070 -2.02 31.97 5.61
N TYR A 1071 -1.41 31.51 6.70
CA TYR A 1071 -0.29 30.57 6.75
C TYR A 1071 -0.49 29.64 7.97
N ASN A 1072 -1.08 28.46 7.77
CA ASN A 1072 -1.34 27.51 8.85
C ASN A 1072 -0.36 26.32 8.80
N PRO A 1073 0.54 26.18 9.78
CA PRO A 1073 1.51 25.08 9.79
C PRO A 1073 0.93 23.73 10.26
N ARG A 1074 -0.37 23.65 10.60
CA ARG A 1074 -0.98 22.48 11.25
C ARG A 1074 -2.23 21.91 10.56
N ALA A 1075 -2.75 22.54 9.51
CA ALA A 1075 -3.95 22.09 8.81
C ALA A 1075 -3.65 21.68 7.36
N GLU A 1076 -4.49 20.82 6.78
CA GLU A 1076 -4.53 20.60 5.34
C GLU A 1076 -4.85 21.93 4.63
N ILE A 1077 -4.04 22.26 3.62
CA ILE A 1077 -4.21 23.46 2.82
C ILE A 1077 -5.26 23.15 1.76
N ASN A 1078 -6.52 23.48 2.03
CA ASN A 1078 -7.62 23.18 1.10
C ASN A 1078 -7.60 24.09 -0.12
N ALA A 1079 -7.24 25.37 0.04
CA ALA A 1079 -7.22 26.33 -1.06
C ALA A 1079 -5.97 27.20 -1.03
N ALA A 1080 -5.34 27.39 -2.19
CA ALA A 1080 -4.18 28.26 -2.34
C ALA A 1080 -4.14 28.92 -3.71
N GLU A 1081 -3.38 30.02 -3.77
CA GLU A 1081 -3.05 30.64 -5.05
C GLU A 1081 -2.09 29.75 -5.85
N LEU A 1082 -2.45 29.41 -7.09
CA LEU A 1082 -1.63 28.65 -8.03
C LEU A 1082 -0.21 29.23 -8.09
N VAL A 1083 0.80 28.38 -7.87
CA VAL A 1083 2.22 28.74 -8.02
C VAL A 1083 2.72 28.08 -9.30
N ASP A 1084 3.21 28.90 -10.25
CA ASP A 1084 3.85 28.38 -11.47
C ASP A 1084 5.29 27.97 -11.18
N PHE A 1085 5.45 26.77 -10.62
CA PHE A 1085 6.75 26.23 -10.26
C PHE A 1085 7.63 25.95 -11.49
N ASP A 1086 7.05 25.63 -12.64
CA ASP A 1086 7.78 25.45 -13.90
C ASP A 1086 8.45 26.75 -14.36
N HIS A 1087 7.73 27.88 -14.28
CA HIS A 1087 8.32 29.18 -14.57
C HIS A 1087 9.41 29.57 -13.56
N ILE A 1088 9.20 29.29 -12.27
CA ILE A 1088 10.23 29.51 -11.24
C ILE A 1088 11.48 28.68 -11.54
N ALA A 1089 11.32 27.39 -11.84
CA ALA A 1089 12.41 26.51 -12.21
C ALA A 1089 13.18 27.01 -13.43
N SER A 1090 12.46 27.43 -14.49
CA SER A 1090 13.05 28.03 -15.69
C SER A 1090 13.87 29.28 -15.38
N LEU A 1091 13.38 30.15 -14.49
CA LEU A 1091 14.10 31.35 -14.07
C LEU A 1091 15.36 31.03 -13.24
N MET A 1092 15.30 30.00 -12.40
CA MET A 1092 16.44 29.51 -11.62
C MET A 1092 17.51 28.89 -12.53
N GLU A 1093 17.11 28.13 -13.55
CA GLU A 1093 18.02 27.62 -14.58
C GLU A 1093 18.67 28.73 -15.40
N GLN A 1094 18.00 29.88 -15.52
CA GLN A 1094 18.56 31.10 -16.12
C GLN A 1094 19.47 31.90 -15.16
N GLY A 1095 19.69 31.41 -13.94
CA GLY A 1095 20.61 32.00 -12.95
C GLY A 1095 19.95 32.94 -11.93
N SER A 1096 18.62 32.97 -11.84
CA SER A 1096 17.92 33.72 -10.78
C SER A 1096 18.05 33.00 -9.44
N SER A 1097 18.18 33.75 -8.34
CA SER A 1097 18.06 33.14 -7.01
C SER A 1097 16.63 32.60 -6.81
N PRO A 1098 16.40 31.61 -5.94
CA PRO A 1098 15.05 31.10 -5.66
C PRO A 1098 14.04 32.22 -5.31
N LYS A 1099 14.49 33.17 -4.49
CA LYS A 1099 13.70 34.34 -4.09
C LYS A 1099 13.39 35.25 -5.27
N ASP A 1100 14.37 35.54 -6.12
CA ASP A 1100 14.15 36.40 -7.29
C ASP A 1100 13.24 35.72 -8.32
N ALA A 1101 13.43 34.42 -8.56
CA ALA A 1101 12.61 33.62 -9.47
C ALA A 1101 11.14 33.62 -9.04
N PHE A 1102 10.87 33.40 -7.75
CA PHE A 1102 9.53 33.49 -7.17
C PHE A 1102 8.90 34.89 -7.33
N LEU A 1103 9.67 35.94 -7.06
CA LEU A 1103 9.18 37.33 -7.21
C LEU A 1103 8.90 37.70 -8.67
N ILE A 1104 9.71 37.21 -9.61
CA ILE A 1104 9.54 37.43 -11.05
C ILE A 1104 8.33 36.66 -11.58
N SER A 1105 8.15 35.38 -11.20
CA SER A 1105 7.01 34.57 -11.66
C SER A 1105 5.67 35.16 -11.24
N ARG A 1106 5.65 35.88 -10.10
CA ARG A 1106 4.50 36.63 -9.58
C ARG A 1106 4.35 38.04 -10.15
N GLY A 1107 5.26 38.51 -11.01
CA GLY A 1107 5.23 39.86 -11.56
C GLY A 1107 5.53 40.98 -10.54
N LEU A 1108 6.05 40.61 -9.36
CA LEU A 1108 6.39 41.54 -8.28
C LEU A 1108 7.75 42.22 -8.48
N CYS A 1109 8.59 41.66 -9.34
CA CYS A 1109 9.87 42.22 -9.76
C CYS A 1109 10.06 42.01 -11.26
N LYS A 1110 10.80 42.91 -11.93
CA LYS A 1110 11.16 42.74 -13.35
C LYS A 1110 12.28 41.73 -13.48
N ALA A 1111 12.15 40.80 -14.43
CA ALA A 1111 13.23 39.89 -14.79
C ALA A 1111 14.50 40.69 -15.13
N PRO A 1112 15.69 40.25 -14.66
CA PRO A 1112 16.94 40.88 -15.06
C PRO A 1112 17.06 40.82 -16.59
N SER A 1113 17.27 41.96 -17.24
CA SER A 1113 17.49 41.99 -18.69
C SER A 1113 18.70 41.11 -19.00
N LYS A 1114 18.56 40.10 -19.89
CA LYS A 1114 19.67 39.28 -20.39
C LYS A 1114 20.89 40.18 -20.60
N ARG A 1115 21.93 40.03 -19.77
CA ARG A 1115 23.24 40.62 -20.06
C ARG A 1115 23.65 40.04 -21.41
N LYS A 1116 23.69 40.87 -22.45
CA LYS A 1116 24.47 40.54 -23.65
C LYS A 1116 25.87 40.20 -23.14
N THR A 1117 26.24 38.94 -23.25
CA THR A 1117 27.64 38.51 -23.16
C THR A 1117 28.39 39.35 -24.18
N THR A 1118 29.11 40.34 -23.68
CA THR A 1118 30.16 40.99 -24.45
C THR A 1118 31.19 39.89 -24.70
N GLN A 1119 31.32 39.48 -25.97
CA GLN A 1119 32.45 38.69 -26.40
C GLN A 1119 33.73 39.37 -25.89
N PRO A 1120 34.66 38.65 -25.25
CA PRO A 1120 35.97 39.20 -24.98
C PRO A 1120 36.61 39.55 -26.32
N SER A 1121 37.12 40.77 -26.42
CA SER A 1121 37.96 41.21 -27.52
C SER A 1121 39.12 40.23 -27.68
N PRO A 1122 39.51 39.85 -28.91
CA PRO A 1122 40.65 38.97 -29.09
C PRO A 1122 41.92 39.71 -28.64
N THR A 1123 42.61 39.12 -27.67
CA THR A 1123 44.05 39.33 -27.41
C THR A 1123 44.71 37.99 -27.25
#